data_AF-W6NCD6-F1
#
_entry.id   AF-W6NCD6-F1
#
_cell.length_a   1.000
_cell.length_b   1.000
_cell.length_c   1.000
_cell.angle_alpha   90.00
_cell.angle_beta   90.00
_cell.angle_gamma   90.00
#
_symmetry.space_group_name_H-M   'P 1'
#
loop_
_entity.id
_entity.type
_entity.pdbx_description
1 polymer ?
#
loop_
_entity_poly.entity_id
_entity_poly.type
_entity_poly.pdbx_seq_one_letter_code
_entity_poly.pdbx_strand_id
1 'polypeptide(L)'
;MVTSVLIVEDNCCFCNTAAFTLATEDKNVDLFFVSFRNGLYEVPFVVLADHETRSIVITIRGSCSLVDLVTDLCLDDEVLSIDVDADPLLRTDATLDAEGEVRVHRGMLMSARYVFDTLRRHSVLEDLAVLNTNYQLVVCGHSLGAGVASLLTLLLKQEYPDVRCFAFAPPGCVISGNGLHEMEQHVMSIVSGDDVVSRISYHAMQRLRIKVAAELDACTKAKYEILIRGVFRIFFNPSWEAGPLSGNNGTVTDRANLITDGTNPNGSYGAAGSEAPTTATMITMVTNERLASRVELFAPGKLLYIAEDENLEGGVSSQWIDPKCLTDVKLTASALTDHLPKSVERMLKKIADVSCLQIAIIALQIQLKHAECFDGKTVKLLKHMHTMSIKWLQTLLKTMSDLELSQACAGDLVFLAKETSACSFERAVSDVASSPYYHVAIIGRDKRLLHASTRGVLSQSMEEFLNEYEPHRMEIVHVKAPEKAKRDAAAFAESKVGMPYNDIFTPNRINSQGQESYYCSQLITEAYDGAVHFPEHKLNFKDKDGDYLEYWLKYYRERGIDIPQDDQGSHPASLRRSPLLDMKLTRHLQKKILNCKNVTNALHYIGGAAVRLTAGKKFQVIEPRSGSTLTECHAATPDEVDRAVATAQEAQKTWSKMGWLERGLVLRNVAKLLREHCEVIARWESIDSGKPITEARMDVLSCVDTFNYYGGAIYSQAGQHIPLGIERFAYTKREPLGVVGCIGTWNYPIQTCSWKVAPALACGNAVVYKPSPLAPISAVILAQILQLAGLPEGTFNVIQGDAETGQALVLHPLVKKVSFTGAVPTGKKIMQDCAARNVKPITLELGGKASLIIFEDADVESAVAGAMMANFYSQGQVCTNASKVLVHRSLEDNFVASLREKTKAMKIGDPLEETTRVGAHISREHMEKVKKYIDDAKAAGARVICGGEPIQVNGLEAGFYLSPCILSNIKKDMDVYREEIFGSVLLIIPFDTEEEAIGIANDTTLGLAAGLFTKDLARAHRVADRLHAGNVYVNTYNDVSPFVPFGGYGDSGFGRENGIAALEHYSQIKSVFVSIASKLENPFKTMITWLAYAGSIS
;
A
#
# COMPACT_ATOMS: atom_id res chain seq x y z
N MET A 1 -37.26 -9.05 -4.35
CA MET A 1 -36.54 -9.17 -3.06
C MET A 1 -35.28 -10.00 -3.26
N VAL A 2 -34.18 -9.35 -3.63
CA VAL A 2 -32.81 -9.77 -3.34
C VAL A 2 -32.10 -8.47 -2.96
N THR A 3 -32.07 -8.16 -1.67
CA THR A 3 -31.55 -6.89 -1.13
C THR A 3 -30.03 -6.95 -1.02
N SER A 4 -29.35 -6.72 -2.14
CA SER A 4 -27.88 -6.58 -2.18
C SER A 4 -27.48 -5.10 -2.06
N VAL A 5 -27.21 -4.65 -0.83
CA VAL A 5 -26.69 -3.30 -0.54
C VAL A 5 -25.31 -3.14 -1.19
N LEU A 6 -25.14 -2.11 -2.02
CA LEU A 6 -23.86 -1.79 -2.65
C LEU A 6 -23.07 -0.81 -1.78
N ILE A 7 -22.30 -1.34 -0.83
CA ILE A 7 -21.36 -0.52 -0.04
C ILE A 7 -20.18 -0.13 -0.93
N VAL A 8 -19.91 1.17 -1.03
CA VAL A 8 -18.72 1.72 -1.69
C VAL A 8 -17.84 2.35 -0.62
N GLU A 9 -16.77 1.65 -0.23
CA GLU A 9 -15.74 2.20 0.65
C GLU A 9 -14.99 3.34 -0.06
N ASP A 10 -14.80 4.46 0.63
CA ASP A 10 -14.06 5.63 0.16
C ASP A 10 -13.21 6.20 1.30
N ASN A 11 -12.07 6.82 0.96
CA ASN A 11 -11.03 7.26 1.90
C ASN A 11 -11.06 8.78 2.16
N CYS A 12 -12.18 9.46 1.86
CA CYS A 12 -12.30 10.92 1.97
C CYS A 12 -13.19 11.34 3.15
N CYS A 13 -12.54 11.62 4.28
CA CYS A 13 -13.12 12.12 5.55
C CYS A 13 -14.03 11.12 6.30
N PHE A 14 -14.01 11.17 7.65
CA PHE A 14 -14.76 10.28 8.54
C PHE A 14 -16.28 10.59 8.63
N CYS A 15 -16.88 11.12 7.57
CA CYS A 15 -18.34 11.32 7.47
C CYS A 15 -18.99 10.14 6.71
N ASN A 16 -19.57 9.20 7.46
CA ASN A 16 -20.33 8.04 6.94
C ASN A 16 -21.68 8.47 6.33
N THR A 17 -21.66 9.28 5.27
CA THR A 17 -22.86 9.94 4.70
C THR A 17 -23.10 9.55 3.23
N ALA A 18 -23.04 8.24 2.94
CA ALA A 18 -23.44 7.66 1.65
C ALA A 18 -23.82 6.17 1.76
N ALA A 19 -24.62 5.79 2.76
CA ALA A 19 -25.20 4.44 2.82
C ALA A 19 -26.24 4.27 1.70
N PHE A 20 -25.89 3.53 0.65
CA PHE A 20 -26.83 3.18 -0.43
C PHE A 20 -27.80 2.07 0.01
N THR A 21 -28.77 2.43 0.85
CA THR A 21 -30.02 1.66 0.92
C THR A 21 -30.73 1.82 -0.42
N LEU A 22 -30.52 0.86 -1.32
CA LEU A 22 -31.27 0.76 -2.56
C LEU A 22 -32.76 0.62 -2.21
N ALA A 23 -33.61 1.47 -2.77
CA ALA A 23 -35.05 1.49 -2.56
C ALA A 23 -35.71 0.18 -3.01
N THR A 24 -35.67 -0.82 -2.11
CA THR A 24 -36.05 -2.21 -2.36
C THR A 24 -36.62 -2.90 -1.13
N GLU A 25 -36.64 -2.21 0.02
CA GLU A 25 -37.41 -2.58 1.22
C GLU A 25 -38.60 -1.64 1.40
N ASP A 26 -38.38 -0.32 1.25
CA ASP A 26 -39.46 0.63 1.03
C ASP A 26 -40.09 0.47 -0.36
N LYS A 27 -41.43 0.48 -0.39
CA LYS A 27 -42.24 0.24 -1.59
C LYS A 27 -42.57 1.51 -2.38
N ASN A 28 -42.13 2.65 -1.86
CA ASN A 28 -42.61 3.97 -2.27
C ASN A 28 -41.53 4.82 -2.95
N VAL A 29 -40.39 4.26 -3.36
CA VAL A 29 -39.31 5.03 -4.01
C VAL A 29 -38.78 4.30 -5.25
N ASP A 30 -38.93 4.90 -6.43
CA ASP A 30 -38.39 4.40 -7.70
C ASP A 30 -37.08 5.11 -8.08
N LEU A 31 -36.10 4.37 -8.58
CA LEU A 31 -34.79 4.88 -9.01
C LEU A 31 -34.75 5.10 -10.54
N PHE A 32 -34.63 6.35 -11.00
CA PHE A 32 -34.78 6.70 -12.41
C PHE A 32 -33.46 6.93 -13.16
N PHE A 33 -32.47 7.55 -12.53
CA PHE A 33 -31.20 7.88 -13.19
C PHE A 33 -30.02 7.85 -12.21
N VAL A 34 -28.85 7.41 -12.68
CA VAL A 34 -27.60 7.44 -11.89
C VAL A 34 -26.43 7.77 -12.81
N SER A 35 -25.61 8.75 -12.41
CA SER A 35 -24.28 9.00 -12.98
C SER A 35 -23.20 8.66 -11.96
N PHE A 36 -22.29 7.78 -12.34
CA PHE A 36 -21.11 7.40 -11.56
C PHE A 36 -19.82 8.10 -12.03
N ARG A 37 -19.91 9.14 -12.87
CA ARG A 37 -18.72 9.87 -13.34
C ARG A 37 -18.09 10.65 -12.19
N ASN A 38 -16.78 10.57 -12.09
CA ASN A 38 -15.97 11.29 -11.10
C ASN A 38 -14.67 11.72 -11.79
N GLY A 39 -14.60 12.98 -12.21
CA GLY A 39 -13.53 13.55 -13.02
C GLY A 39 -13.56 15.08 -12.94
N LEU A 40 -12.67 15.76 -13.68
CA LEU A 40 -12.60 17.23 -13.64
C LEU A 40 -13.96 17.85 -14.00
N TYR A 41 -14.62 18.44 -13.01
CA TYR A 41 -16.00 18.97 -13.08
C TYR A 41 -17.10 17.94 -13.46
N GLU A 42 -16.84 16.63 -13.40
CA GLU A 42 -17.87 15.58 -13.53
C GLU A 42 -18.11 14.94 -12.15
N VAL A 43 -19.29 15.16 -11.55
CA VAL A 43 -19.63 14.67 -10.19
C VAL A 43 -20.66 13.52 -10.21
N PRO A 44 -20.58 12.55 -9.27
CA PRO A 44 -21.59 11.50 -9.16
C PRO A 44 -22.92 12.04 -8.62
N PHE A 45 -24.03 11.63 -9.24
CA PHE A 45 -25.38 12.01 -8.80
C PHE A 45 -26.44 10.95 -9.13
N VAL A 46 -27.59 11.05 -8.47
CA VAL A 46 -28.73 10.13 -8.56
C VAL A 46 -30.01 10.93 -8.75
N VAL A 47 -31.00 10.38 -9.47
CA VAL A 47 -32.39 10.85 -9.50
C VAL A 47 -33.32 9.71 -9.15
N LEU A 48 -34.22 9.96 -8.20
CA LEU A 48 -35.26 9.04 -7.75
C LEU A 48 -36.61 9.77 -7.64
N ALA A 49 -37.72 9.05 -7.71
CA ALA A 49 -39.04 9.57 -7.36
C ALA A 49 -39.51 8.89 -6.07
N ASP A 50 -39.76 9.70 -5.06
CA ASP A 50 -40.39 9.31 -3.80
C ASP A 50 -41.91 9.53 -3.96
N HIS A 51 -42.65 8.42 -4.01
CA HIS A 51 -44.10 8.37 -4.15
C HIS A 51 -44.85 8.63 -2.84
N GLU A 52 -44.17 8.58 -1.69
CA GLU A 52 -44.74 8.86 -0.37
C GLU A 52 -44.76 10.36 -0.10
N THR A 53 -43.61 11.04 -0.22
CA THR A 53 -43.55 12.50 -0.15
C THR A 53 -44.03 13.18 -1.44
N ARG A 54 -44.21 12.41 -2.53
CA ARG A 54 -44.51 12.89 -3.89
C ARG A 54 -43.47 13.89 -4.37
N SER A 55 -42.21 13.47 -4.33
CA SER A 55 -41.05 14.28 -4.72
C SER A 55 -40.20 13.58 -5.77
N ILE A 56 -39.59 14.34 -6.67
CA ILE A 56 -38.50 13.87 -7.53
C ILE A 56 -37.21 14.41 -6.92
N VAL A 57 -36.34 13.55 -6.40
CA VAL A 57 -35.15 13.95 -5.65
C VAL A 57 -33.89 13.71 -6.47
N ILE A 58 -33.12 14.77 -6.69
CA ILE A 58 -31.79 14.74 -7.31
C ILE A 58 -30.74 14.82 -6.20
N THR A 59 -30.01 13.74 -5.94
CA THR A 59 -29.00 13.67 -4.86
C THR A 59 -27.58 13.69 -5.44
N ILE A 60 -26.75 14.66 -5.01
CA ILE A 60 -25.39 14.89 -5.53
C ILE A 60 -24.33 14.51 -4.50
N ARG A 61 -23.32 13.73 -4.90
CA ARG A 61 -22.16 13.37 -4.05
C ARG A 61 -21.14 14.50 -4.03
N GLY A 62 -20.76 14.95 -2.84
CA GLY A 62 -19.67 15.91 -2.65
C GLY A 62 -18.29 15.27 -2.76
N SER A 63 -17.82 15.03 -3.99
CA SER A 63 -16.44 14.58 -4.26
C SER A 63 -15.74 15.48 -5.27
N CYS A 64 -15.05 16.51 -4.80
CA CYS A 64 -13.99 17.14 -5.60
C CYS A 64 -12.75 16.24 -5.55
N SER A 65 -12.12 15.98 -6.69
CA SER A 65 -10.81 15.33 -6.69
C SER A 65 -9.73 16.32 -6.23
N LEU A 66 -8.55 15.80 -5.86
CA LEU A 66 -7.38 16.65 -5.61
C LEU A 66 -6.99 17.48 -6.85
N VAL A 67 -7.37 17.02 -8.05
CA VAL A 67 -7.15 17.76 -9.31
C VAL A 67 -8.10 18.96 -9.41
N ASP A 68 -9.39 18.81 -9.06
CA ASP A 68 -10.33 19.94 -9.01
C ASP A 68 -9.85 20.98 -7.99
N LEU A 69 -9.48 20.56 -6.77
CA LEU A 69 -9.01 21.44 -5.72
C LEU A 69 -7.74 22.23 -6.12
N VAL A 70 -6.78 21.58 -6.79
CA VAL A 70 -5.55 22.24 -7.26
C VAL A 70 -5.80 23.09 -8.52
N THR A 71 -6.78 22.73 -9.37
CA THR A 71 -7.14 23.51 -10.55
C THR A 71 -7.85 24.81 -10.18
N ASP A 72 -8.82 24.75 -9.26
CA ASP A 72 -9.60 25.90 -8.83
C ASP A 72 -8.80 26.83 -7.88
N LEU A 73 -7.76 26.33 -7.21
CA LEU A 73 -6.76 27.17 -6.50
C LEU A 73 -5.93 28.08 -7.44
N CYS A 74 -6.10 27.98 -8.77
CA CYS A 74 -5.28 28.66 -9.77
C CYS A 74 -6.10 29.50 -10.79
N LEU A 75 -7.41 29.66 -10.59
CA LEU A 75 -8.33 30.28 -11.57
C LEU A 75 -9.32 31.24 -10.89
N ASP A 76 -9.78 32.26 -11.62
CA ASP A 76 -10.75 33.25 -11.14
C ASP A 76 -12.19 32.68 -11.03
N ASP A 77 -13.03 33.30 -10.20
CA ASP A 77 -14.46 32.99 -10.08
C ASP A 77 -15.19 33.13 -11.43
N GLU A 78 -16.14 32.23 -11.72
CA GLU A 78 -17.07 32.41 -12.85
C GLU A 78 -18.34 33.16 -12.41
N VAL A 79 -18.88 33.96 -13.32
CA VAL A 79 -20.17 34.61 -13.17
C VAL A 79 -21.28 33.68 -13.67
N LEU A 80 -22.31 33.52 -12.86
CA LEU A 80 -23.61 32.96 -13.26
C LEU A 80 -24.61 34.12 -13.43
N SER A 81 -24.88 34.50 -14.67
CA SER A 81 -25.98 35.41 -15.00
C SER A 81 -27.32 34.68 -14.85
N ILE A 82 -28.23 35.23 -14.04
CA ILE A 82 -29.60 34.73 -13.84
C ILE A 82 -30.57 35.78 -14.39
N ASP A 83 -31.59 35.36 -15.14
CA ASP A 83 -32.64 36.26 -15.61
C ASP A 83 -33.61 36.58 -14.45
N VAL A 84 -33.29 37.66 -13.74
CA VAL A 84 -34.04 38.14 -12.56
C VAL A 84 -35.47 38.58 -12.91
N ASP A 85 -35.73 39.01 -14.15
CA ASP A 85 -37.07 39.40 -14.61
C ASP A 85 -37.99 38.17 -14.83
N ALA A 86 -37.42 36.97 -14.96
CA ALA A 86 -38.13 35.71 -15.18
C ALA A 86 -38.53 34.97 -13.88
N ASP A 87 -37.80 35.13 -12.77
CA ASP A 87 -38.14 34.54 -11.46
C ASP A 87 -39.10 35.47 -10.67
N PRO A 88 -40.35 35.05 -10.35
CA PRO A 88 -41.33 35.91 -9.69
C PRO A 88 -40.96 36.38 -8.27
N LEU A 89 -40.00 35.74 -7.60
CA LEU A 89 -39.51 36.12 -6.28
C LEU A 89 -38.35 37.11 -6.42
N LEU A 90 -37.32 36.76 -7.20
CA LEU A 90 -36.11 37.58 -7.34
C LEU A 90 -36.41 38.96 -7.93
N ARG A 91 -37.40 39.04 -8.82
CA ARG A 91 -37.92 40.29 -9.42
C ARG A 91 -38.41 41.34 -8.41
N THR A 92 -38.58 40.97 -7.14
CA THR A 92 -39.02 41.89 -6.07
C THR A 92 -37.89 42.41 -5.17
N ASP A 93 -36.66 41.89 -5.30
CA ASP A 93 -35.51 42.35 -4.53
C ASP A 93 -34.78 43.50 -5.23
N ALA A 94 -34.88 44.71 -4.67
CA ALA A 94 -34.27 45.93 -5.20
C ALA A 94 -32.76 46.07 -4.86
N THR A 95 -32.10 45.03 -4.36
CA THR A 95 -30.66 45.02 -4.03
C THR A 95 -29.81 44.15 -4.95
N LEU A 96 -30.43 43.32 -5.79
CA LEU A 96 -29.78 42.68 -6.93
C LEU A 96 -29.52 43.73 -8.03
N ASP A 97 -28.29 43.75 -8.56
CA ASP A 97 -27.91 44.68 -9.62
C ASP A 97 -28.58 44.27 -10.95
N ALA A 98 -28.87 45.24 -11.81
CA ALA A 98 -29.82 45.10 -12.93
C ALA A 98 -29.36 44.18 -14.08
N GLU A 99 -28.19 43.55 -13.96
CA GLU A 99 -27.64 42.56 -14.91
C GLU A 99 -27.56 41.13 -14.33
N GLY A 100 -28.04 40.90 -13.10
CA GLY A 100 -28.31 39.55 -12.57
C GLY A 100 -27.08 38.65 -12.32
N GLU A 101 -25.89 39.23 -12.11
CA GLU A 101 -24.63 38.49 -11.98
C GLU A 101 -24.38 37.92 -10.57
N VAL A 102 -24.57 36.61 -10.37
CA VAL A 102 -24.18 35.90 -9.14
C VAL A 102 -22.77 35.31 -9.32
N ARG A 103 -21.81 35.73 -8.48
CA ARG A 103 -20.45 35.16 -8.47
C ARG A 103 -20.39 33.87 -7.67
N VAL A 104 -19.90 32.80 -8.31
CA VAL A 104 -19.97 31.42 -7.82
C VAL A 104 -18.67 30.66 -8.09
N HIS A 105 -18.34 29.70 -7.21
CA HIS A 105 -17.09 28.94 -7.31
C HIS A 105 -17.04 28.12 -8.59
N ARG A 106 -16.01 28.35 -9.43
CA ARG A 106 -15.93 27.88 -10.81
C ARG A 106 -16.18 26.38 -10.97
N GLY A 107 -15.46 25.52 -10.24
CA GLY A 107 -15.68 24.08 -10.33
C GLY A 107 -17.01 23.59 -9.77
N MET A 108 -17.65 24.33 -8.86
CA MET A 108 -19.00 23.99 -8.39
C MET A 108 -20.05 24.34 -9.46
N LEU A 109 -19.91 25.48 -10.14
CA LEU A 109 -20.77 25.85 -11.26
C LEU A 109 -20.60 24.88 -12.43
N MET A 110 -19.37 24.51 -12.78
CA MET A 110 -19.11 23.55 -13.86
C MET A 110 -19.63 22.15 -13.50
N SER A 111 -19.54 21.73 -12.23
CA SER A 111 -20.16 20.50 -11.74
C SER A 111 -21.70 20.56 -11.79
N ALA A 112 -22.31 21.69 -11.42
CA ALA A 112 -23.76 21.88 -11.47
C ALA A 112 -24.27 21.87 -12.92
N ARG A 113 -23.56 22.56 -13.83
CA ARG A 113 -23.80 22.50 -15.28
C ARG A 113 -23.64 21.08 -15.82
N TYR A 114 -22.62 20.31 -15.39
CA TYR A 114 -22.47 18.91 -15.76
C TYR A 114 -23.70 18.06 -15.38
N VAL A 115 -24.24 18.25 -14.17
CA VAL A 115 -25.48 17.54 -13.75
C VAL A 115 -26.67 18.01 -14.58
N PHE A 116 -26.90 19.33 -14.69
CA PHE A 116 -27.98 19.93 -15.47
C PHE A 116 -27.99 19.47 -16.94
N ASP A 117 -26.85 19.60 -17.63
CA ASP A 117 -26.68 19.16 -19.01
C ASP A 117 -26.87 17.65 -19.17
N THR A 118 -26.54 16.85 -18.16
CA THR A 118 -26.71 15.40 -18.20
C THR A 118 -28.17 15.01 -17.99
N LEU A 119 -28.88 15.67 -17.07
CA LEU A 119 -30.33 15.51 -16.90
C LEU A 119 -31.06 15.88 -18.20
N ARG A 120 -30.72 17.03 -18.79
CA ARG A 120 -31.33 17.55 -20.03
C ARG A 120 -31.02 16.70 -21.25
N ARG A 121 -29.75 16.29 -21.44
CA ARG A 121 -29.31 15.43 -22.57
C ARG A 121 -29.99 14.05 -22.58
N HIS A 122 -30.48 13.61 -21.44
CA HIS A 122 -31.17 12.34 -21.28
C HIS A 122 -32.68 12.51 -20.96
N SER A 123 -33.25 13.71 -21.13
CA SER A 123 -34.66 14.05 -20.86
C SER A 123 -35.20 13.59 -19.49
N VAL A 124 -34.32 13.41 -18.50
CA VAL A 124 -34.61 12.69 -17.24
C VAL A 124 -35.77 13.33 -16.48
N LEU A 125 -35.79 14.66 -16.41
CA LEU A 125 -36.83 15.42 -15.71
C LEU A 125 -38.09 15.65 -16.56
N GLU A 126 -37.99 15.56 -17.89
CA GLU A 126 -39.15 15.64 -18.79
C GLU A 126 -39.97 14.34 -18.69
N ASP A 127 -39.30 13.18 -18.84
CA ASP A 127 -39.90 11.86 -18.68
C ASP A 127 -40.49 11.68 -17.27
N LEU A 128 -39.77 12.11 -16.24
CA LEU A 128 -40.24 12.06 -14.85
C LEU A 128 -41.45 12.95 -14.59
N ALA A 129 -41.48 14.18 -15.12
CA ALA A 129 -42.61 15.09 -14.96
C ALA A 129 -43.86 14.59 -15.71
N VAL A 130 -43.70 13.95 -16.87
CA VAL A 130 -44.80 13.29 -17.59
C VAL A 130 -45.38 12.14 -16.78
N LEU A 131 -44.51 11.28 -16.21
CA LEU A 131 -44.93 10.10 -15.42
C LEU A 131 -45.50 10.48 -14.04
N ASN A 132 -44.99 11.53 -13.41
CA ASN A 132 -45.30 11.93 -12.04
C ASN A 132 -45.79 13.39 -11.97
N THR A 133 -46.85 13.71 -12.71
CA THR A 133 -47.33 15.07 -13.04
C THR A 133 -47.78 15.97 -11.87
N ASN A 134 -47.63 15.52 -10.62
CA ASN A 134 -47.95 16.26 -9.40
C ASN A 134 -46.84 16.15 -8.33
N TYR A 135 -45.60 15.84 -8.71
CA TYR A 135 -44.50 15.61 -7.78
C TYR A 135 -43.58 16.84 -7.71
N GLN A 136 -43.14 17.20 -6.50
CA GLN A 136 -42.25 18.34 -6.29
C GLN A 136 -40.80 17.98 -6.67
N LEU A 137 -40.14 18.81 -7.48
CA LEU A 137 -38.72 18.65 -7.74
C LEU A 137 -37.90 19.10 -6.50
N VAL A 138 -36.93 18.28 -6.12
CA VAL A 138 -36.09 18.46 -4.93
C VAL A 138 -34.63 18.16 -5.31
N VAL A 139 -33.70 18.97 -4.81
CA VAL A 139 -32.25 18.76 -4.95
C VAL A 139 -31.62 18.59 -3.57
N CYS A 140 -30.80 17.57 -3.40
CA CYS A 140 -30.15 17.22 -2.13
C CYS A 140 -28.63 17.14 -2.31
N GLY A 141 -27.88 17.65 -1.34
CA GLY A 141 -26.42 17.59 -1.36
C GLY A 141 -25.80 17.74 0.02
N HIS A 142 -24.65 17.11 0.25
CA HIS A 142 -23.92 17.14 1.52
C HIS A 142 -22.46 17.57 1.32
N SER A 143 -21.92 18.32 2.28
CA SER A 143 -20.55 18.87 2.24
C SER A 143 -20.31 19.65 0.93
N LEU A 144 -19.23 19.39 0.18
CA LEU A 144 -18.97 20.00 -1.14
C LEU A 144 -20.12 19.82 -2.14
N GLY A 145 -20.90 18.74 -2.02
CA GLY A 145 -22.07 18.48 -2.86
C GLY A 145 -23.26 19.39 -2.56
N ALA A 146 -23.30 20.01 -1.37
CA ALA A 146 -24.31 20.99 -1.00
C ALA A 146 -24.20 22.26 -1.88
N GLY A 147 -22.98 22.73 -2.14
CA GLY A 147 -22.75 23.87 -3.05
C GLY A 147 -23.18 23.57 -4.49
N VAL A 148 -22.87 22.37 -4.99
CA VAL A 148 -23.31 21.92 -6.32
C VAL A 148 -24.84 21.77 -6.38
N ALA A 149 -25.49 21.30 -5.30
CA ALA A 149 -26.95 21.19 -5.22
C ALA A 149 -27.66 22.55 -5.24
N SER A 150 -27.15 23.55 -4.50
CA SER A 150 -27.70 24.91 -4.54
C SER A 150 -27.57 25.53 -5.94
N LEU A 151 -26.40 25.40 -6.59
CA LEU A 151 -26.21 25.92 -7.95
C LEU A 151 -27.04 25.17 -9.00
N LEU A 152 -27.21 23.86 -8.87
CA LEU A 152 -28.11 23.10 -9.72
C LEU A 152 -29.57 23.52 -9.53
N THR A 153 -29.98 23.83 -8.29
CA THR A 153 -31.33 24.34 -7.99
C THR A 153 -31.57 25.66 -8.72
N LEU A 154 -30.62 26.61 -8.69
CA LEU A 154 -30.72 27.88 -9.41
C LEU A 154 -30.83 27.69 -10.94
N LEU A 155 -30.07 26.75 -11.51
CA LEU A 155 -30.17 26.39 -12.94
C LEU A 155 -31.54 25.75 -13.28
N LEU A 156 -32.06 24.89 -12.40
CA LEU A 156 -33.35 24.21 -12.60
C LEU A 156 -34.56 25.14 -12.39
N LYS A 157 -34.46 26.16 -11.53
CA LYS A 157 -35.58 27.03 -11.15
C LYS A 157 -36.17 27.81 -12.33
N GLN A 158 -35.39 28.05 -13.39
CA GLN A 158 -35.84 28.64 -14.66
C GLN A 158 -36.82 27.75 -15.44
N GLU A 159 -36.73 26.42 -15.28
CA GLU A 159 -37.59 25.43 -15.96
C GLU A 159 -38.59 24.76 -15.00
N TYR A 160 -38.30 24.77 -13.69
CA TYR A 160 -39.10 24.17 -12.62
C TYR A 160 -39.19 25.13 -11.41
N PRO A 161 -40.07 26.15 -11.42
CA PRO A 161 -40.07 27.21 -10.39
C PRO A 161 -40.29 26.74 -8.96
N ASP A 162 -41.04 25.65 -8.75
CA ASP A 162 -41.33 25.05 -7.44
C ASP A 162 -40.24 24.11 -6.89
N VAL A 163 -39.04 24.10 -7.49
CA VAL A 163 -37.91 23.27 -7.06
C VAL A 163 -37.39 23.68 -5.67
N ARG A 164 -37.14 22.70 -4.80
CA ARG A 164 -36.60 22.90 -3.44
C ARG A 164 -35.18 22.36 -3.29
N CYS A 165 -34.40 22.92 -2.37
CA CYS A 165 -33.04 22.46 -2.08
C CYS A 165 -32.86 22.10 -0.60
N PHE A 166 -32.30 20.92 -0.32
CA PHE A 166 -31.85 20.49 1.00
C PHE A 166 -30.32 20.30 0.97
N ALA A 167 -29.61 21.41 1.21
CA ALA A 167 -28.16 21.53 1.11
C ALA A 167 -27.51 21.48 2.50
N PHE A 168 -26.98 20.31 2.89
CA PHE A 168 -26.36 20.09 4.19
C PHE A 168 -24.86 20.41 4.15
N ALA A 169 -24.55 21.69 4.36
CA ALA A 169 -23.17 22.19 4.44
C ALA A 169 -22.73 22.39 5.91
N PRO A 170 -21.64 21.76 6.37
CA PRO A 170 -21.02 22.17 7.63
C PRO A 170 -20.41 23.57 7.47
N PRO A 171 -20.11 24.28 8.58
CA PRO A 171 -18.73 24.54 9.01
C PRO A 171 -17.72 25.25 8.09
N GLY A 172 -17.93 25.43 6.77
CA GLY A 172 -16.96 26.12 5.90
C GLY A 172 -17.07 26.00 4.38
N CYS A 173 -18.22 25.64 3.80
CA CYS A 173 -18.39 25.80 2.35
C CYS A 173 -18.33 27.28 1.94
N VAL A 174 -17.62 27.58 0.83
CA VAL A 174 -17.43 28.96 0.34
C VAL A 174 -18.61 29.37 -0.53
N ILE A 175 -19.37 30.35 -0.06
CA ILE A 175 -20.42 31.05 -0.82
C ILE A 175 -20.14 32.56 -0.68
N SER A 176 -20.43 33.32 -1.74
CA SER A 176 -20.32 34.78 -1.73
C SER A 176 -21.37 35.41 -0.79
N GLY A 177 -21.19 36.68 -0.41
CA GLY A 177 -22.05 37.34 0.58
C GLY A 177 -23.53 37.35 0.22
N ASN A 178 -23.85 37.47 -1.07
CA ASN A 178 -25.23 37.48 -1.58
C ASN A 178 -25.82 36.06 -1.63
N GLY A 179 -25.05 35.07 -2.10
CA GLY A 179 -25.51 33.67 -2.16
C GLY A 179 -25.79 33.05 -0.79
N LEU A 180 -25.20 33.58 0.29
CA LEU A 180 -25.59 33.21 1.65
C LEU A 180 -27.04 33.61 1.96
N HIS A 181 -27.47 34.80 1.53
CA HIS A 181 -28.82 35.31 1.76
C HIS A 181 -29.88 34.51 0.99
N GLU A 182 -29.62 34.17 -0.27
CA GLU A 182 -30.50 33.29 -1.06
C GLU A 182 -30.62 31.90 -0.42
N MET A 183 -29.51 31.34 0.08
CA MET A 183 -29.53 30.03 0.75
C MET A 183 -30.37 30.06 2.04
N GLU A 184 -30.29 31.14 2.82
CA GLU A 184 -31.12 31.36 4.02
C GLU A 184 -32.62 31.53 3.70
N GLN A 185 -32.98 32.00 2.50
CA GLN A 185 -34.38 32.10 2.06
C GLN A 185 -34.95 30.80 1.47
N HIS A 186 -34.11 29.85 1.03
CA HIS A 186 -34.56 28.72 0.18
C HIS A 186 -34.17 27.31 0.68
N VAL A 187 -33.34 27.17 1.74
CA VAL A 187 -32.96 25.87 2.32
C VAL A 187 -33.56 25.68 3.71
N MET A 188 -34.31 24.60 3.91
CA MET A 188 -35.00 24.35 5.19
C MET A 188 -34.13 23.57 6.19
N SER A 189 -33.75 24.26 7.27
CA SER A 189 -33.10 23.79 8.51
C SER A 189 -31.58 23.60 8.52
N ILE A 190 -31.00 23.78 9.72
CA ILE A 190 -29.60 23.57 10.10
C ILE A 190 -29.61 22.87 11.47
N VAL A 191 -28.78 21.84 11.65
CA VAL A 191 -28.47 21.25 12.97
C VAL A 191 -26.94 21.13 13.08
N SER A 192 -26.41 21.40 14.28
CA SER A 192 -24.97 21.45 14.56
C SER A 192 -24.52 20.28 15.45
N GLY A 193 -23.29 19.81 15.23
CA GLY A 193 -22.60 18.83 16.06
C GLY A 193 -21.09 19.05 15.94
N ASP A 194 -20.35 18.83 17.02
CA ASP A 194 -19.00 19.37 17.19
C ASP A 194 -17.89 18.55 16.52
N ASP A 195 -17.28 19.09 15.46
CA ASP A 195 -15.85 18.93 15.20
C ASP A 195 -15.28 20.16 14.46
N VAL A 196 -14.01 20.51 14.69
CA VAL A 196 -13.48 21.85 14.35
C VAL A 196 -12.31 21.80 13.35
N VAL A 197 -12.61 22.14 12.10
CA VAL A 197 -11.62 22.60 11.11
C VAL A 197 -12.14 23.90 10.45
N SER A 198 -11.25 24.86 10.17
CA SER A 198 -11.57 26.29 10.19
C SER A 198 -12.06 26.94 8.88
N ARG A 199 -13.12 27.76 8.97
CA ARG A 199 -13.50 28.79 7.98
C ARG A 199 -12.47 29.92 7.89
N ILE A 200 -12.16 30.41 6.68
CA ILE A 200 -11.92 31.84 6.44
C ILE A 200 -12.50 32.23 5.07
N SER A 201 -13.40 33.22 5.02
CA SER A 201 -13.90 33.80 3.75
C SER A 201 -12.96 34.91 3.24
N TYR A 202 -12.94 35.21 1.94
CA TYR A 202 -12.03 36.21 1.35
C TYR A 202 -12.06 37.59 2.05
N HIS A 203 -13.26 38.11 2.33
CA HIS A 203 -13.42 39.38 3.08
C HIS A 203 -13.09 39.28 4.58
N ALA A 204 -13.08 38.08 5.17
CA ALA A 204 -12.52 37.86 6.50
C ALA A 204 -10.99 37.79 6.42
N MET A 205 -10.43 37.09 5.42
CA MET A 205 -8.99 36.98 5.17
C MET A 205 -8.35 38.35 4.94
N GLN A 206 -8.96 39.23 4.14
CA GLN A 206 -8.42 40.57 3.87
C GLN A 206 -8.57 41.51 5.07
N ARG A 207 -9.67 41.43 5.85
CA ARG A 207 -9.82 42.18 7.11
C ARG A 207 -8.87 41.67 8.20
N LEU A 208 -8.62 40.36 8.23
CA LEU A 208 -7.62 39.74 9.09
C LEU A 208 -6.21 40.18 8.69
N ARG A 209 -5.85 40.19 7.40
CA ARG A 209 -4.58 40.70 6.88
C ARG A 209 -4.33 42.15 7.31
N ILE A 210 -5.34 43.02 7.22
CA ILE A 210 -5.27 44.42 7.66
C ILE A 210 -5.11 44.52 9.18
N LYS A 211 -5.90 43.78 9.98
CA LYS A 211 -5.75 43.76 11.44
C LYS A 211 -4.40 43.19 11.90
N VAL A 212 -3.94 42.11 11.28
CA VAL A 212 -2.67 41.45 11.60
C VAL A 212 -1.48 42.33 11.26
N ALA A 213 -1.54 43.14 10.20
CA ALA A 213 -0.55 44.18 9.93
C ALA A 213 -0.55 45.27 11.02
N ALA A 214 -1.72 45.81 11.37
CA ALA A 214 -1.83 46.84 12.41
C ALA A 214 -1.38 46.35 13.81
N GLU A 215 -1.70 45.11 14.17
CA GLU A 215 -1.20 44.47 15.40
C GLU A 215 0.31 44.19 15.34
N LEU A 216 0.87 43.92 14.15
CA LEU A 216 2.33 43.80 13.96
C LEU A 216 3.03 45.12 14.30
N ASP A 217 2.56 46.22 13.71
CA ASP A 217 3.15 47.55 13.86
C ASP A 217 2.98 48.10 15.30
N ALA A 218 1.97 47.62 16.02
CA ALA A 218 1.77 47.90 17.44
C ALA A 218 2.54 46.95 18.40
N CYS A 219 3.12 45.84 17.92
CA CYS A 219 3.65 44.79 18.79
C CYS A 219 5.04 45.11 19.36
N THR A 220 5.07 45.72 20.56
CA THR A 220 6.31 46.02 21.28
C THR A 220 6.97 44.83 22.01
N LYS A 221 6.55 43.58 21.73
CA LYS A 221 7.02 42.37 22.43
C LYS A 221 7.34 41.22 21.48
N ALA A 222 8.62 41.08 21.13
CA ALA A 222 9.15 40.12 20.14
C ALA A 222 8.59 38.69 20.20
N LYS A 223 8.33 38.13 21.40
CA LYS A 223 7.66 36.82 21.57
C LYS A 223 6.35 36.70 20.76
N TYR A 224 5.53 37.73 20.81
CA TYR A 224 4.21 37.74 20.17
C TYR A 224 4.33 38.16 18.70
N GLU A 225 5.23 39.09 18.40
CA GLU A 225 5.57 39.48 17.02
C GLU A 225 6.00 38.26 16.18
N ILE A 226 6.87 37.39 16.72
CA ILE A 226 7.31 36.14 16.07
C ILE A 226 6.12 35.20 15.81
N LEU A 227 5.22 35.05 16.78
CA LEU A 227 4.03 34.20 16.65
C LEU A 227 3.09 34.72 15.55
N ILE A 228 2.81 36.02 15.54
CA ILE A 228 1.91 36.67 14.57
C ILE A 228 2.53 36.66 13.16
N ARG A 229 3.85 36.92 13.03
CA ARG A 229 4.59 36.77 11.76
C ARG A 229 4.59 35.32 11.26
N GLY A 230 4.65 34.34 12.17
CA GLY A 230 4.55 32.92 11.85
C GLY A 230 3.20 32.57 11.22
N VAL A 231 2.10 32.96 11.87
CA VAL A 231 0.74 32.80 11.32
C VAL A 231 0.60 33.50 9.97
N PHE A 232 1.07 34.75 9.84
CA PHE A 232 0.98 35.49 8.57
C PHE A 232 1.71 34.78 7.42
N ARG A 233 2.90 34.20 7.67
CA ARG A 233 3.65 33.44 6.67
C ARG A 233 2.97 32.15 6.22
N ILE A 234 2.19 31.49 7.08
CA ILE A 234 1.50 30.24 6.76
C ILE A 234 0.32 30.47 5.80
N PHE A 235 -0.38 31.60 5.93
CA PHE A 235 -1.62 31.86 5.17
C PHE A 235 -1.49 32.77 3.94
N PHE A 236 -0.42 33.56 3.80
CA PHE A 236 -0.40 34.69 2.85
C PHE A 236 0.81 34.81 1.91
N ASN A 237 1.68 33.79 1.73
CA ASN A 237 2.84 33.94 0.83
C ASN A 237 3.32 32.64 0.14
N PRO A 238 3.21 32.52 -1.21
CA PRO A 238 3.85 31.44 -1.95
C PRO A 238 5.33 31.75 -2.27
N SER A 239 6.23 30.94 -1.71
CA SER A 239 7.62 30.73 -2.18
C SER A 239 8.52 31.96 -2.42
N TRP A 240 9.17 32.43 -1.35
CA TRP A 240 10.54 33.00 -1.36
C TRP A 240 10.87 34.08 -2.44
N GLU A 241 10.53 35.34 -2.13
CA GLU A 241 11.41 36.48 -2.44
C GLU A 241 12.09 37.01 -1.15
N ALA A 242 13.13 37.83 -1.30
CA ALA A 242 14.30 37.77 -0.42
C ALA A 242 14.23 38.56 0.92
N GLY A 243 14.27 37.81 2.04
CA GLY A 243 14.85 38.22 3.34
C GLY A 243 14.07 39.27 4.17
N PRO A 244 14.67 39.77 5.28
CA PRO A 244 15.82 39.26 6.03
C PRO A 244 15.34 38.50 7.31
N LEU A 245 16.03 38.66 8.44
CA LEU A 245 15.71 38.11 9.78
C LEU A 245 15.92 36.59 9.98
N SER A 246 17.16 36.13 9.81
CA SER A 246 17.80 35.44 10.94
C SER A 246 18.33 36.52 11.89
N GLY A 247 17.98 36.44 13.18
CA GLY A 247 18.25 37.53 14.13
C GLY A 247 19.65 37.48 14.72
N ASN A 248 20.22 38.65 15.06
CA ASN A 248 21.30 38.74 16.03
C ASN A 248 21.38 40.15 16.68
N ASN A 249 21.34 40.18 18.02
CA ASN A 249 21.84 41.21 18.95
C ASN A 249 21.60 42.71 18.64
N GLY A 250 20.76 43.38 19.44
CA GLY A 250 20.64 44.84 19.47
C GLY A 250 19.82 45.36 20.66
N THR A 251 20.47 46.10 21.55
CA THR A 251 19.92 46.67 22.80
C THR A 251 18.78 47.69 22.61
N VAL A 252 17.89 47.72 23.61
CA VAL A 252 16.93 48.78 23.96
C VAL A 252 17.44 50.21 23.68
N THR A 253 16.64 51.05 23.00
CA THR A 253 16.19 52.37 23.53
C THR A 253 15.12 53.07 22.67
N ASP A 254 14.22 53.74 23.39
CA ASP A 254 13.48 54.98 23.10
C ASP A 254 12.23 55.09 22.21
N ARG A 255 11.44 56.13 22.55
CA ARG A 255 10.24 56.63 21.86
C ARG A 255 10.51 58.03 21.31
N ALA A 256 10.12 58.33 20.08
CA ALA A 256 9.80 59.72 19.69
C ALA A 256 8.86 59.81 18.47
N ASN A 257 7.67 60.35 18.71
CA ASN A 257 6.86 61.25 17.88
C ASN A 257 6.99 61.20 16.33
N LEU A 258 5.86 60.90 15.68
CA LEU A 258 5.20 61.58 14.54
C LEU A 258 4.04 60.64 14.09
N ILE A 259 2.75 60.98 14.07
CA ILE A 259 2.01 62.26 14.12
C ILE A 259 0.69 62.13 14.94
N THR A 260 0.39 63.16 15.75
CA THR A 260 -0.85 63.65 16.42
C THR A 260 -2.17 62.85 16.50
N ASP A 261 -2.80 62.93 17.70
CA ASP A 261 -4.22 63.30 18.04
C ASP A 261 -5.39 62.94 17.10
N GLY A 262 -6.56 62.47 17.57
CA GLY A 262 -7.13 62.21 18.91
C GLY A 262 -8.48 61.45 18.77
N THR A 263 -9.32 61.18 19.79
CA THR A 263 -9.39 61.62 21.19
C THR A 263 -9.95 60.51 22.13
N ASN A 264 -9.64 60.61 23.42
CA ASN A 264 -10.18 59.83 24.56
C ASN A 264 -11.67 60.20 24.85
N PRO A 265 -12.42 59.66 25.87
CA PRO A 265 -12.07 58.68 26.93
C PRO A 265 -13.15 57.64 27.40
N ASN A 266 -12.74 56.77 28.35
CA ASN A 266 -13.57 56.04 29.37
C ASN A 266 -14.54 54.91 28.92
N GLY A 267 -14.84 53.89 29.74
CA GLY A 267 -14.28 53.55 31.07
C GLY A 267 -14.95 52.35 31.79
N SER A 268 -14.17 51.71 32.69
CA SER A 268 -14.52 50.90 33.89
C SER A 268 -15.90 50.20 34.11
N TYR A 269 -15.82 48.92 34.51
CA TYR A 269 -16.55 48.21 35.60
C TYR A 269 -17.96 48.66 36.06
N GLY A 270 -18.88 47.69 36.25
CA GLY A 270 -20.05 47.83 37.15
C GLY A 270 -21.06 46.66 37.06
N ALA A 271 -21.75 46.33 38.16
CA ALA A 271 -22.77 45.25 38.22
C ALA A 271 -23.95 45.61 39.16
N ALA A 272 -25.09 44.91 38.99
CA ALA A 272 -26.40 45.11 39.69
C ALA A 272 -27.04 46.50 39.46
N GLY A 273 -28.35 46.76 39.62
CA GLY A 273 -29.57 46.05 40.07
C GLY A 273 -30.66 47.14 40.30
N SER A 274 -31.95 46.93 40.60
CA SER A 274 -32.82 45.75 40.73
C SER A 274 -34.31 46.19 40.85
N GLU A 275 -35.25 45.39 40.33
CA GLU A 275 -36.67 45.20 40.75
C GLU A 275 -37.71 46.36 40.89
N ALA A 276 -38.91 46.14 40.31
CA ALA A 276 -40.23 46.26 40.98
C ALA A 276 -41.38 45.56 40.17
N PRO A 277 -42.47 45.01 40.77
CA PRO A 277 -43.52 44.18 40.11
C PRO A 277 -44.91 44.87 40.05
N THR A 278 -46.05 44.36 39.55
CA THR A 278 -46.77 43.04 39.57
C THR A 278 -47.69 42.85 38.32
N THR A 279 -48.47 41.78 38.02
CA THR A 279 -49.50 41.06 38.83
C THR A 279 -50.11 39.82 38.12
N ALA A 280 -50.53 38.79 38.90
CA ALA A 280 -51.57 37.76 38.65
C ALA A 280 -51.44 36.66 37.55
N THR A 281 -51.88 35.40 37.70
CA THR A 281 -52.27 34.56 38.89
C THR A 281 -52.33 33.04 38.54
N MET A 282 -51.49 32.20 39.18
CA MET A 282 -51.67 30.77 39.60
C MET A 282 -52.03 29.67 38.54
N ILE A 283 -51.77 28.36 38.72
CA ILE A 283 -51.21 27.47 39.78
C ILE A 283 -50.62 26.20 39.08
N THR A 284 -49.75 25.30 39.56
CA THR A 284 -48.91 25.00 40.77
C THR A 284 -47.54 24.48 40.24
N MET A 285 -46.37 24.63 40.88
CA MET A 285 -45.80 23.89 42.05
C MET A 285 -45.82 22.34 41.92
N VAL A 286 -44.72 21.60 42.12
CA VAL A 286 -43.96 21.42 43.38
C VAL A 286 -42.50 20.90 43.15
N THR A 287 -41.59 21.28 44.07
CA THR A 287 -40.19 20.81 44.40
C THR A 287 -39.47 19.77 43.51
N ASN A 288 -38.22 19.98 43.04
CA ASN A 288 -36.89 20.08 43.73
C ASN A 288 -36.14 18.72 43.85
N GLU A 289 -34.85 18.76 44.16
CA GLU A 289 -33.97 17.64 44.56
C GLU A 289 -33.61 16.58 43.51
N ARG A 290 -32.81 16.97 42.50
CA ARG A 290 -31.71 16.08 42.06
C ARG A 290 -30.47 16.82 41.54
N LEU A 291 -29.57 17.13 42.47
CA LEU A 291 -28.15 17.17 42.18
C LEU A 291 -27.68 15.71 41.97
N ALA A 292 -26.72 15.48 41.07
CA ALA A 292 -26.12 14.19 40.74
C ALA A 292 -27.02 13.13 40.05
N SER A 293 -27.08 13.19 38.72
CA SER A 293 -26.91 11.97 37.90
C SER A 293 -26.41 12.30 36.48
N ARG A 294 -25.21 11.82 36.14
CA ARG A 294 -24.74 11.47 34.78
C ARG A 294 -24.70 12.65 33.78
N VAL A 295 -23.59 13.35 33.55
CA VAL A 295 -22.32 12.88 32.94
C VAL A 295 -22.05 11.38 33.07
N GLU A 296 -22.43 10.62 32.04
CA GLU A 296 -21.88 9.29 31.79
C GLU A 296 -21.13 9.30 30.46
N LEU A 297 -19.81 9.16 30.55
CA LEU A 297 -18.97 8.78 29.41
C LEU A 297 -19.24 7.31 29.11
N PHE A 298 -19.95 7.02 28.02
CA PHE A 298 -20.10 5.65 27.55
C PHE A 298 -18.84 5.21 26.81
N ALA A 299 -18.13 4.23 27.38
CA ALA A 299 -16.99 3.60 26.73
C ALA A 299 -17.42 2.85 25.45
N PRO A 300 -16.57 2.79 24.42
CA PRO A 300 -16.95 2.19 23.14
C PRO A 300 -17.15 0.67 23.25
N GLY A 301 -18.24 0.15 22.66
CA GLY A 301 -18.38 -1.29 22.43
C GLY A 301 -19.77 -1.93 22.55
N LYS A 302 -20.84 -1.20 22.90
CA LYS A 302 -22.22 -1.72 22.90
C LYS A 302 -23.21 -0.73 22.31
N LEU A 303 -24.25 -1.25 21.66
CA LEU A 303 -25.36 -0.46 21.11
C LEU A 303 -26.51 -0.41 22.10
N LEU A 304 -27.00 0.80 22.38
CA LEU A 304 -28.24 1.04 23.10
C LEU A 304 -29.38 1.16 22.08
N TYR A 305 -30.22 0.15 22.02
CA TYR A 305 -31.49 0.23 21.31
C TYR A 305 -32.46 1.06 22.15
N ILE A 306 -33.11 2.05 21.52
CA ILE A 306 -34.07 2.96 22.14
C ILE A 306 -35.33 2.94 21.28
N ALA A 307 -36.49 2.71 21.89
CA ALA A 307 -37.78 2.65 21.20
C ALA A 307 -38.90 3.18 22.09
N GLU A 308 -39.83 3.94 21.51
CA GLU A 308 -41.04 4.38 22.21
C GLU A 308 -41.84 3.17 22.68
N ASP A 309 -42.29 3.20 23.93
CA ASP A 309 -43.19 2.20 24.49
C ASP A 309 -44.62 2.74 24.35
N GLU A 310 -45.41 2.17 23.42
CA GLU A 310 -46.79 2.59 23.14
C GLU A 310 -47.71 2.51 24.38
N ASN A 311 -47.27 1.89 25.48
CA ASN A 311 -47.98 1.80 26.76
C ASN A 311 -47.65 2.95 27.73
N LEU A 312 -46.73 3.86 27.37
CA LEU A 312 -46.33 5.03 28.15
C LEU A 312 -46.41 6.29 27.28
N GLU A 313 -47.39 7.17 27.55
CA GLU A 313 -47.53 8.44 26.80
C GLU A 313 -46.26 9.30 26.95
N GLY A 314 -45.46 9.38 25.87
CA GLY A 314 -44.16 10.07 25.86
C GLY A 314 -43.01 9.31 26.55
N GLY A 315 -43.18 8.01 26.83
CA GLY A 315 -42.18 7.17 27.49
C GLY A 315 -41.34 6.36 26.49
N VAL A 316 -40.02 6.46 26.60
CA VAL A 316 -39.09 5.74 25.72
C VAL A 316 -38.35 4.65 26.48
N SER A 317 -38.50 3.41 26.03
CA SER A 317 -37.80 2.23 26.57
C SER A 317 -36.39 2.12 25.96
N SER A 318 -35.47 1.44 26.66
CA SER A 318 -34.13 1.19 26.11
C SER A 318 -33.46 -0.09 26.63
N GLN A 319 -32.71 -0.77 25.75
CA GLN A 319 -32.03 -2.04 26.00
C GLN A 319 -30.71 -2.12 25.25
N TRP A 320 -29.68 -2.73 25.85
CA TRP A 320 -28.38 -2.95 25.22
C TRP A 320 -28.30 -4.26 24.42
N ILE A 321 -27.64 -4.25 23.26
CA ILE A 321 -27.47 -5.41 22.37
C ILE A 321 -25.98 -5.69 22.11
N ASP A 322 -25.61 -6.98 21.97
CA ASP A 322 -24.24 -7.46 21.72
C ASP A 322 -24.04 -7.81 20.22
N PRO A 323 -22.95 -7.37 19.55
CA PRO A 323 -22.77 -7.56 18.09
C PRO A 323 -22.61 -9.01 17.59
N LYS A 324 -22.45 -10.02 18.45
CA LYS A 324 -22.04 -11.38 18.05
C LYS A 324 -23.09 -12.23 17.32
N CYS A 325 -24.30 -11.73 17.11
CA CYS A 325 -25.45 -12.55 16.67
C CYS A 325 -25.67 -12.67 15.15
N LEU A 326 -24.67 -12.37 14.30
CA LEU A 326 -24.83 -12.24 12.83
C LEU A 326 -23.88 -13.12 11.98
N THR A 327 -23.28 -14.19 12.54
CA THR A 327 -22.21 -14.95 11.85
C THR A 327 -22.66 -15.99 10.83
N ASP A 328 -23.95 -16.36 10.77
CA ASP A 328 -24.39 -17.58 10.08
C ASP A 328 -25.47 -17.35 9.02
N VAL A 329 -25.06 -17.30 7.74
CA VAL A 329 -25.70 -17.91 6.54
C VAL A 329 -24.87 -17.60 5.27
N LYS A 330 -24.85 -18.53 4.29
CA LYS A 330 -24.21 -18.36 2.96
C LYS A 330 -25.12 -18.93 1.86
N LEU A 331 -25.19 -18.28 0.69
CA LEU A 331 -25.83 -18.82 -0.53
C LEU A 331 -25.07 -18.43 -1.82
N THR A 332 -25.44 -19.05 -2.95
CA THR A 332 -24.61 -19.17 -4.17
C THR A 332 -25.34 -18.78 -5.48
N ALA A 333 -24.58 -18.77 -6.59
CA ALA A 333 -24.81 -17.91 -7.77
C ALA A 333 -25.88 -18.36 -8.82
N SER A 334 -26.95 -19.07 -8.44
CA SER A 334 -27.91 -19.65 -9.40
C SER A 334 -29.13 -18.76 -9.75
N ALA A 335 -29.08 -17.44 -9.54
CA ALA A 335 -30.28 -16.58 -9.44
C ALA A 335 -30.31 -15.34 -10.38
N LEU A 336 -29.52 -15.32 -11.47
CA LEU A 336 -29.25 -14.09 -12.24
C LEU A 336 -29.76 -14.06 -13.71
N THR A 337 -30.47 -15.09 -14.20
CA THR A 337 -30.78 -15.23 -15.64
C THR A 337 -32.16 -14.73 -16.08
N ASP A 338 -33.13 -14.56 -15.18
CA ASP A 338 -34.55 -14.73 -15.54
C ASP A 338 -35.35 -13.43 -15.73
N HIS A 339 -34.70 -12.25 -15.65
CA HIS A 339 -35.39 -10.96 -15.53
C HIS A 339 -34.96 -9.89 -16.56
N LEU A 340 -34.65 -10.29 -17.80
CA LEU A 340 -34.30 -9.35 -18.90
C LEU A 340 -35.35 -9.31 -20.03
N PRO A 341 -35.65 -8.15 -20.64
CA PRO A 341 -36.71 -8.03 -21.66
C PRO A 341 -36.43 -8.87 -22.92
N LYS A 342 -37.44 -9.53 -23.50
CA LYS A 342 -37.30 -10.46 -24.66
C LYS A 342 -36.69 -9.88 -25.95
N SER A 343 -36.45 -8.57 -26.03
CA SER A 343 -35.62 -7.93 -27.06
C SER A 343 -34.14 -7.96 -26.67
N VAL A 344 -33.82 -7.45 -25.47
CA VAL A 344 -32.50 -7.51 -24.83
C VAL A 344 -32.03 -8.95 -24.64
N GLU A 345 -32.91 -9.87 -24.24
CA GLU A 345 -32.64 -11.30 -24.12
C GLU A 345 -32.23 -11.93 -25.46
N ARG A 346 -32.90 -11.55 -26.57
CA ARG A 346 -32.52 -11.98 -27.94
C ARG A 346 -31.29 -11.26 -28.47
N MET A 347 -31.02 -10.05 -27.98
CA MET A 347 -29.83 -9.28 -28.31
C MET A 347 -28.62 -9.89 -27.61
N LEU A 348 -28.69 -10.15 -26.31
CA LEU A 348 -27.68 -10.86 -25.51
C LEU A 348 -27.50 -12.32 -25.98
N LYS A 349 -28.56 -13.05 -26.35
CA LYS A 349 -28.44 -14.36 -27.03
C LYS A 349 -27.85 -14.29 -28.46
N LYS A 350 -27.50 -13.09 -28.95
CA LYS A 350 -26.68 -12.83 -30.15
C LYS A 350 -25.38 -12.05 -29.88
N ILE A 351 -25.20 -11.51 -28.67
CA ILE A 351 -24.08 -10.65 -28.23
C ILE A 351 -23.28 -11.33 -27.10
N ALA A 352 -23.64 -12.55 -26.70
CA ALA A 352 -22.91 -13.38 -25.75
C ALA A 352 -21.40 -13.48 -26.04
N ASP A 353 -21.02 -13.43 -27.33
CA ASP A 353 -19.63 -13.48 -27.80
C ASP A 353 -19.03 -12.09 -28.16
N VAL A 354 -19.65 -10.97 -27.78
CA VAL A 354 -19.22 -9.61 -28.19
C VAL A 354 -18.98 -8.66 -27.01
N SER A 355 -17.72 -8.60 -26.59
CA SER A 355 -17.18 -7.76 -25.51
C SER A 355 -17.44 -6.24 -25.61
N CYS A 356 -17.52 -5.58 -24.44
CA CYS A 356 -17.75 -4.13 -24.25
C CYS A 356 -16.86 -3.19 -25.09
N LEU A 357 -15.63 -3.58 -25.46
CA LEU A 357 -14.70 -2.72 -26.21
C LEU A 357 -15.26 -2.27 -27.57
N GLN A 358 -16.20 -3.02 -28.15
CA GLN A 358 -16.82 -2.66 -29.42
C GLN A 358 -17.72 -1.41 -29.31
N ILE A 359 -18.31 -1.18 -28.13
CA ILE A 359 -19.11 0.01 -27.82
C ILE A 359 -18.21 1.25 -27.73
N ALA A 360 -17.02 1.12 -27.12
CA ALA A 360 -16.04 2.22 -27.03
C ALA A 360 -15.50 2.64 -28.42
N ILE A 361 -15.27 1.68 -29.33
CA ILE A 361 -14.87 1.96 -30.71
C ILE A 361 -15.97 2.72 -31.47
N ILE A 362 -17.24 2.35 -31.26
CA ILE A 362 -18.40 3.05 -31.85
C ILE A 362 -18.50 4.49 -31.29
N ALA A 363 -18.31 4.69 -30.00
CA ALA A 363 -18.32 6.03 -29.39
C ALA A 363 -17.23 6.96 -29.96
N LEU A 364 -16.01 6.43 -30.18
CA LEU A 364 -14.91 7.17 -30.82
C LEU A 364 -15.17 7.46 -32.31
N GLN A 365 -15.86 6.56 -33.02
CA GLN A 365 -16.31 6.81 -34.40
C GLN A 365 -17.42 7.87 -34.47
N ILE A 366 -18.27 7.98 -33.44
CA ILE A 366 -19.31 9.02 -33.33
C ILE A 366 -18.67 10.39 -33.10
N GLN A 367 -17.70 10.53 -32.19
CA GLN A 367 -16.99 11.82 -32.00
C GLN A 367 -16.35 12.34 -33.30
N LEU A 368 -15.81 11.45 -34.15
CA LEU A 368 -15.21 11.86 -35.43
C LEU A 368 -16.21 12.36 -36.48
N LYS A 369 -17.51 12.03 -36.38
CA LYS A 369 -18.55 12.64 -37.22
C LYS A 369 -18.81 14.11 -36.90
N HIS A 370 -18.37 14.60 -35.75
CA HIS A 370 -18.48 16.02 -35.36
C HIS A 370 -17.19 16.83 -35.60
N ALA A 371 -16.17 16.22 -36.22
CA ALA A 371 -14.87 16.86 -36.46
C ALA A 371 -14.82 17.80 -37.68
N GLU A 372 -15.96 18.09 -38.32
CA GLU A 372 -16.05 18.97 -39.50
C GLU A 372 -15.89 20.47 -39.17
N CYS A 373 -15.92 20.84 -37.88
CA CYS A 373 -15.83 22.23 -37.40
C CYS A 373 -14.38 22.74 -37.14
N PHE A 374 -13.33 22.01 -37.53
CA PHE A 374 -11.93 22.38 -37.25
C PHE A 374 -11.05 22.49 -38.51
N ASP A 375 -9.97 23.27 -38.43
CA ASP A 375 -9.13 23.64 -39.57
C ASP A 375 -8.37 22.45 -40.21
N GLY A 376 -8.02 22.61 -41.49
CA GLY A 376 -7.39 21.57 -42.31
C GLY A 376 -6.00 21.12 -41.84
N LYS A 377 -5.30 21.88 -40.99
CA LYS A 377 -4.06 21.44 -40.33
C LYS A 377 -4.37 20.63 -39.07
N THR A 378 -5.28 21.11 -38.24
CA THR A 378 -5.74 20.50 -36.99
C THR A 378 -6.35 19.13 -37.26
N VAL A 379 -7.24 19.01 -38.26
CA VAL A 379 -7.81 17.72 -38.70
C VAL A 379 -6.72 16.74 -39.17
N LYS A 380 -5.61 17.22 -39.76
CA LYS A 380 -4.50 16.38 -40.22
C LYS A 380 -3.63 15.89 -39.07
N LEU A 381 -3.39 16.74 -38.07
CA LEU A 381 -2.69 16.38 -36.82
C LEU A 381 -3.53 15.39 -36.00
N LEU A 382 -4.82 15.68 -35.80
CA LEU A 382 -5.76 14.81 -35.10
C LEU A 382 -5.90 13.45 -35.78
N LYS A 383 -5.96 13.37 -37.12
CA LYS A 383 -5.96 12.08 -37.83
C LYS A 383 -4.66 11.29 -37.62
N HIS A 384 -3.50 11.96 -37.50
CA HIS A 384 -2.23 11.29 -37.21
C HIS A 384 -2.18 10.75 -35.77
N MET A 385 -2.57 11.58 -34.79
CA MET A 385 -2.69 11.19 -33.38
C MET A 385 -3.72 10.07 -33.19
N HIS A 386 -4.90 10.17 -33.82
CA HIS A 386 -5.93 9.13 -33.83
C HIS A 386 -5.40 7.78 -34.35
N THR A 387 -4.60 7.79 -35.42
CA THR A 387 -3.98 6.57 -35.97
C THR A 387 -2.97 5.93 -35.01
N MET A 388 -2.24 6.73 -34.23
CA MET A 388 -1.37 6.22 -33.15
C MET A 388 -2.19 5.73 -31.94
N SER A 389 -3.07 6.58 -31.40
CA SER A 389 -3.80 6.32 -30.15
C SER A 389 -4.79 5.18 -30.25
N ILE A 390 -5.47 4.99 -31.40
CA ILE A 390 -6.33 3.80 -31.59
C ILE A 390 -5.49 2.52 -31.65
N LYS A 391 -4.36 2.50 -32.37
CA LYS A 391 -3.44 1.35 -32.33
C LYS A 391 -2.97 1.06 -30.90
N TRP A 392 -2.56 2.09 -30.17
CA TRP A 392 -2.02 1.96 -28.82
C TRP A 392 -3.08 1.45 -27.82
N LEU A 393 -4.28 2.04 -27.81
CA LEU A 393 -5.36 1.66 -26.89
C LEU A 393 -6.03 0.32 -27.24
N GLN A 394 -6.15 -0.03 -28.52
CA GLN A 394 -6.66 -1.36 -28.92
C GLN A 394 -5.68 -2.48 -28.55
N THR A 395 -4.36 -2.21 -28.54
CA THR A 395 -3.34 -3.16 -28.09
C THR A 395 -3.28 -3.30 -26.56
N LEU A 396 -3.67 -2.28 -25.79
CA LEU A 396 -3.46 -2.27 -24.34
C LEU A 396 -4.60 -2.92 -23.52
N LEU A 397 -5.85 -2.77 -23.96
CA LEU A 397 -7.04 -3.01 -23.11
C LEU A 397 -7.91 -4.20 -23.50
N LYS A 398 -7.56 -4.93 -24.57
CA LYS A 398 -8.04 -6.30 -24.75
C LYS A 398 -6.97 -7.28 -24.33
N THR A 399 -7.27 -8.02 -23.26
CA THR A 399 -7.07 -9.47 -23.17
C THR A 399 -5.68 -9.99 -23.55
N MET A 400 -4.76 -10.05 -22.58
CA MET A 400 -3.44 -10.68 -22.78
C MET A 400 -3.49 -12.17 -23.16
N SER A 401 -4.65 -12.83 -23.11
CA SER A 401 -4.94 -14.15 -23.70
C SER A 401 -5.72 -14.02 -25.02
N ASP A 402 -6.85 -13.32 -24.99
CA ASP A 402 -7.82 -13.37 -26.09
C ASP A 402 -7.48 -12.40 -27.23
N LEU A 403 -6.53 -11.46 -27.04
CA LEU A 403 -5.98 -10.64 -28.13
C LEU A 403 -5.09 -11.50 -29.03
N GLU A 404 -4.43 -12.50 -28.45
CA GLU A 404 -3.65 -13.52 -29.18
C GLU A 404 -4.58 -14.37 -30.03
N LEU A 405 -5.64 -14.89 -29.40
CA LEU A 405 -6.71 -15.62 -30.09
C LEU A 405 -7.58 -14.72 -31.00
N SER A 406 -7.55 -13.40 -30.86
CA SER A 406 -8.30 -12.49 -31.75
C SER A 406 -7.73 -12.46 -33.17
N GLN A 407 -6.42 -12.70 -33.31
CA GLN A 407 -5.72 -12.73 -34.60
C GLN A 407 -5.74 -14.13 -35.26
N ALA A 408 -6.28 -15.13 -34.56
CA ALA A 408 -6.30 -16.52 -34.96
C ALA A 408 -7.69 -16.98 -35.44
N CYS A 409 -7.73 -17.84 -36.46
CA CYS A 409 -8.96 -18.44 -36.96
C CYS A 409 -9.31 -19.75 -36.21
N ALA A 410 -10.57 -20.18 -36.27
CA ALA A 410 -10.90 -21.56 -35.91
C ALA A 410 -10.15 -22.50 -36.88
N GLY A 411 -9.46 -23.51 -36.33
CA GLY A 411 -8.54 -24.38 -37.04
C GLY A 411 -7.06 -23.93 -37.04
N ASP A 412 -6.75 -22.69 -36.67
CA ASP A 412 -5.35 -22.30 -36.48
C ASP A 412 -4.75 -23.05 -35.27
N LEU A 413 -3.44 -23.24 -35.28
CA LEU A 413 -2.72 -24.11 -34.33
C LEU A 413 -1.93 -23.29 -33.31
N VAL A 414 -1.84 -23.81 -32.08
CA VAL A 414 -1.03 -23.23 -30.99
C VAL A 414 0.03 -24.23 -30.58
N PHE A 415 1.30 -23.90 -30.79
CA PHE A 415 2.46 -24.68 -30.39
C PHE A 415 3.06 -24.15 -29.09
N LEU A 416 3.42 -25.05 -28.18
CA LEU A 416 4.09 -24.71 -26.93
C LEU A 416 5.56 -25.12 -26.96
N ALA A 417 6.42 -24.26 -26.40
CA ALA A 417 7.86 -24.45 -26.35
C ALA A 417 8.47 -24.13 -24.98
N LYS A 418 9.50 -24.89 -24.61
CA LYS A 418 10.32 -24.73 -23.39
C LYS A 418 11.79 -24.67 -23.77
N GLU A 419 12.57 -23.87 -23.03
CA GLU A 419 13.97 -23.57 -23.38
C GLU A 419 14.97 -24.30 -22.46
N THR A 420 14.70 -24.41 -21.15
CA THR A 420 15.42 -25.32 -20.22
C THR A 420 14.58 -25.62 -18.97
N SER A 421 14.44 -26.90 -18.61
CA SER A 421 13.95 -27.34 -17.28
C SER A 421 14.48 -28.72 -16.89
N ALA A 422 14.15 -29.17 -15.67
CA ALA A 422 14.53 -30.46 -15.12
C ALA A 422 13.92 -31.66 -15.88
N CYS A 423 14.34 -32.89 -15.53
CA CYS A 423 13.94 -34.12 -16.22
C CYS A 423 12.43 -34.39 -16.09
N SER A 424 11.68 -34.14 -17.17
CA SER A 424 10.23 -34.33 -17.26
C SER A 424 9.82 -34.87 -18.64
N PHE A 425 8.56 -35.29 -18.78
CA PHE A 425 8.00 -35.84 -20.01
C PHE A 425 8.12 -34.88 -21.20
N GLU A 426 7.82 -33.60 -20.98
CA GLU A 426 7.86 -32.53 -22.00
C GLU A 426 9.27 -32.38 -22.58
N ARG A 427 10.30 -32.59 -21.76
CA ARG A 427 11.69 -32.57 -22.18
C ARG A 427 12.05 -33.82 -22.99
N ALA A 428 11.64 -35.01 -22.56
CA ALA A 428 11.88 -36.25 -23.30
C ALA A 428 11.23 -36.24 -24.70
N VAL A 429 10.11 -35.51 -24.86
CA VAL A 429 9.47 -35.21 -26.14
C VAL A 429 10.28 -34.18 -26.96
N SER A 430 10.70 -33.05 -26.37
CA SER A 430 11.55 -32.05 -27.04
C SER A 430 12.89 -32.61 -27.56
N ASP A 431 13.59 -33.36 -26.71
CA ASP A 431 14.94 -33.89 -26.99
C ASP A 431 14.92 -34.89 -28.17
N VAL A 432 13.85 -35.69 -28.29
CA VAL A 432 13.58 -36.65 -29.39
C VAL A 432 13.62 -36.04 -30.79
N ALA A 433 13.20 -34.78 -30.92
CA ALA A 433 13.18 -34.06 -32.19
C ALA A 433 14.25 -32.95 -32.26
N SER A 434 15.13 -32.87 -31.25
CA SER A 434 16.09 -31.76 -31.04
C SER A 434 15.44 -30.38 -31.23
N SER A 435 14.28 -30.20 -30.61
CA SER A 435 13.36 -29.09 -30.86
C SER A 435 12.75 -28.58 -29.56
N PRO A 436 12.56 -27.26 -29.38
CA PRO A 436 11.95 -26.72 -28.17
C PRO A 436 10.43 -27.00 -28.06
N TYR A 437 9.78 -27.41 -29.16
CA TYR A 437 8.32 -27.68 -29.21
C TYR A 437 7.97 -29.07 -28.69
N TYR A 438 7.14 -29.14 -27.65
CA TYR A 438 6.70 -30.38 -26.99
C TYR A 438 5.19 -30.67 -27.09
N HIS A 439 4.37 -29.66 -27.40
CA HIS A 439 2.90 -29.79 -27.41
C HIS A 439 2.25 -28.92 -28.49
N VAL A 440 1.04 -29.30 -28.92
CA VAL A 440 0.24 -28.55 -29.91
C VAL A 440 -1.26 -28.65 -29.60
N ALA A 441 -1.99 -27.57 -29.85
CA ALA A 441 -3.45 -27.48 -29.82
C ALA A 441 -4.02 -26.92 -31.14
N ILE A 442 -5.30 -27.14 -31.39
CA ILE A 442 -6.09 -26.49 -32.44
C ILE A 442 -7.13 -25.55 -31.81
N ILE A 443 -7.38 -24.41 -32.44
CA ILE A 443 -8.32 -23.40 -31.93
C ILE A 443 -9.74 -23.77 -32.35
N GLY A 444 -10.61 -23.96 -31.36
CA GLY A 444 -12.03 -24.27 -31.53
C GLY A 444 -12.85 -23.10 -32.08
N ARG A 445 -14.09 -23.40 -32.47
CA ARG A 445 -15.06 -22.40 -33.00
C ARG A 445 -15.47 -21.37 -31.94
N ASP A 446 -15.42 -21.77 -30.67
CA ASP A 446 -15.66 -20.97 -29.46
C ASP A 446 -14.39 -20.27 -28.91
N LYS A 447 -13.28 -20.31 -29.65
CA LYS A 447 -11.94 -19.83 -29.25
C LYS A 447 -11.30 -20.59 -28.07
N ARG A 448 -11.84 -21.71 -27.61
CA ARG A 448 -11.12 -22.61 -26.67
C ARG A 448 -10.03 -23.39 -27.40
N LEU A 449 -9.07 -23.92 -26.65
CA LEU A 449 -7.95 -24.72 -27.16
C LEU A 449 -8.24 -26.20 -26.99
N LEU A 450 -8.17 -26.91 -28.11
CA LEU A 450 -8.49 -28.34 -28.25
C LEU A 450 -7.19 -29.11 -28.45
N HIS A 451 -6.89 -30.05 -27.56
CA HIS A 451 -5.65 -30.83 -27.60
C HIS A 451 -5.79 -32.14 -26.84
N ALA A 452 -4.89 -33.09 -27.11
CA ALA A 452 -4.81 -34.34 -26.36
C ALA A 452 -3.68 -34.31 -25.33
N SER A 453 -4.04 -34.52 -24.07
CA SER A 453 -3.17 -34.52 -22.88
C SER A 453 -3.18 -35.89 -22.21
N THR A 454 -2.31 -36.12 -21.22
CA THR A 454 -2.37 -37.32 -20.36
C THR A 454 -3.71 -37.50 -19.62
N ARG A 455 -4.56 -36.46 -19.58
CA ARG A 455 -5.93 -36.48 -19.04
C ARG A 455 -7.01 -36.74 -20.11
N GLY A 456 -6.61 -37.10 -21.33
CA GLY A 456 -7.47 -37.23 -22.51
C GLY A 456 -7.51 -35.97 -23.38
N VAL A 457 -8.42 -35.94 -24.35
CA VAL A 457 -8.69 -34.78 -25.21
C VAL A 457 -9.51 -33.75 -24.46
N LEU A 458 -9.03 -32.52 -24.36
CA LEU A 458 -9.61 -31.44 -23.57
C LEU A 458 -10.04 -30.25 -24.44
N SER A 459 -10.98 -29.45 -23.94
CA SER A 459 -11.27 -28.08 -24.40
C SER A 459 -11.01 -27.10 -23.26
N GLN A 460 -9.98 -26.27 -23.38
CA GLN A 460 -9.51 -25.37 -22.32
C GLN A 460 -9.54 -23.90 -22.73
N SER A 461 -9.71 -22.99 -21.76
CA SER A 461 -9.38 -21.58 -21.99
C SER A 461 -7.87 -21.41 -22.19
N MET A 462 -7.45 -20.32 -22.83
CA MET A 462 -6.03 -20.00 -22.96
C MET A 462 -5.34 -19.92 -21.59
N GLU A 463 -6.01 -19.40 -20.56
CA GLU A 463 -5.44 -19.36 -19.21
C GLU A 463 -5.32 -20.76 -18.57
N GLU A 464 -6.36 -21.59 -18.65
CA GLU A 464 -6.31 -22.99 -18.18
C GLU A 464 -5.14 -23.76 -18.83
N PHE A 465 -4.98 -23.61 -20.15
CA PHE A 465 -3.93 -24.26 -20.93
C PHE A 465 -2.53 -23.74 -20.57
N LEU A 466 -2.33 -22.42 -20.52
CA LEU A 466 -1.01 -21.84 -20.21
C LEU A 466 -0.59 -22.10 -18.75
N ASN A 467 -1.54 -22.14 -17.81
CA ASN A 467 -1.26 -22.45 -16.40
C ASN A 467 -0.98 -23.96 -16.18
N GLU A 468 -1.51 -24.87 -17.01
CA GLU A 468 -1.23 -26.32 -16.90
C GLU A 468 0.12 -26.70 -17.53
N TYR A 469 0.45 -26.17 -18.71
CA TYR A 469 1.63 -26.60 -19.47
C TYR A 469 2.90 -25.75 -19.21
N GLU A 470 2.78 -24.61 -18.52
CA GLU A 470 3.86 -23.69 -18.13
C GLU A 470 4.90 -23.37 -19.23
N PRO A 471 4.51 -23.02 -20.47
CA PRO A 471 5.44 -22.83 -21.58
C PRO A 471 6.34 -21.59 -21.40
N HIS A 472 7.61 -21.69 -21.82
CA HIS A 472 8.49 -20.51 -21.90
C HIS A 472 8.11 -19.63 -23.10
N ARG A 473 7.64 -20.25 -24.18
CA ARG A 473 7.22 -19.58 -25.42
C ARG A 473 5.99 -20.27 -26.01
N MET A 474 5.06 -19.48 -26.52
CA MET A 474 3.91 -19.94 -27.31
C MET A 474 4.00 -19.38 -28.73
N GLU A 475 3.54 -20.16 -29.70
CA GLU A 475 3.47 -19.79 -31.10
C GLU A 475 2.09 -20.13 -31.68
N ILE A 476 1.36 -19.11 -32.14
CA ILE A 476 0.11 -19.28 -32.89
C ILE A 476 0.45 -19.24 -34.39
N VAL A 477 0.03 -20.27 -35.13
CA VAL A 477 0.32 -20.42 -36.56
C VAL A 477 -0.93 -20.77 -37.36
N HIS A 478 -0.99 -20.27 -38.58
CA HIS A 478 -2.13 -20.37 -39.49
C HIS A 478 -1.94 -21.47 -40.50
N VAL A 479 -2.96 -22.30 -40.69
CA VAL A 479 -2.92 -23.38 -41.68
C VAL A 479 -3.32 -22.84 -43.05
N LYS A 480 -2.49 -23.08 -44.08
CA LYS A 480 -2.77 -22.74 -45.50
C LYS A 480 -3.80 -23.70 -46.09
N ALA A 481 -5.04 -23.57 -45.62
CA ALA A 481 -6.16 -24.42 -46.00
C ALA A 481 -7.42 -23.59 -46.27
N PRO A 482 -8.37 -24.09 -47.09
CA PRO A 482 -9.66 -23.46 -47.29
C PRO A 482 -10.39 -23.24 -45.96
N GLU A 483 -11.08 -22.10 -45.81
CA GLU A 483 -11.84 -21.74 -44.60
C GLU A 483 -12.83 -22.82 -44.16
N LYS A 484 -13.39 -23.59 -45.10
CA LYS A 484 -14.23 -24.75 -44.79
C LYS A 484 -13.44 -25.83 -44.05
N ALA A 485 -12.32 -26.29 -44.62
CA ALA A 485 -11.49 -27.34 -44.03
C ALA A 485 -11.00 -27.00 -42.62
N LYS A 486 -10.68 -25.73 -42.34
CA LYS A 486 -10.24 -25.30 -41.00
C LYS A 486 -11.38 -25.34 -39.96
N ARG A 487 -12.62 -25.06 -40.38
CA ARG A 487 -13.83 -25.20 -39.53
C ARG A 487 -14.22 -26.67 -39.34
N ASP A 488 -14.10 -27.46 -40.40
CA ASP A 488 -14.34 -28.90 -40.37
C ASP A 488 -13.33 -29.58 -39.40
N ALA A 489 -12.05 -29.18 -39.44
CA ALA A 489 -10.99 -29.62 -38.53
C ALA A 489 -11.23 -29.20 -37.06
N ALA A 490 -11.63 -27.95 -36.82
CA ALA A 490 -12.00 -27.51 -35.47
C ALA A 490 -13.20 -28.31 -34.94
N ALA A 491 -14.25 -28.51 -35.75
CA ALA A 491 -15.42 -29.29 -35.37
C ALA A 491 -15.09 -30.78 -35.14
N PHE A 492 -14.13 -31.35 -35.88
CA PHE A 492 -13.62 -32.69 -35.61
C PHE A 492 -12.96 -32.75 -34.23
N ALA A 493 -12.05 -31.84 -33.92
CA ALA A 493 -11.36 -31.82 -32.62
C ALA A 493 -12.32 -31.58 -31.45
N GLU A 494 -13.35 -30.74 -31.63
CA GLU A 494 -14.45 -30.59 -30.67
C GLU A 494 -15.22 -31.91 -30.45
N SER A 495 -15.49 -32.68 -31.52
CA SER A 495 -16.18 -33.98 -31.40
C SER A 495 -15.37 -35.07 -30.68
N LYS A 496 -14.07 -34.87 -30.49
CA LYS A 496 -13.15 -35.81 -29.83
C LYS A 496 -12.85 -35.46 -28.38
N VAL A 497 -13.39 -34.35 -27.84
CA VAL A 497 -13.23 -33.98 -26.43
C VAL A 497 -13.79 -35.08 -25.52
N GLY A 498 -13.01 -35.46 -24.50
CA GLY A 498 -13.30 -36.57 -23.59
C GLY A 498 -12.71 -37.92 -24.02
N MET A 499 -12.13 -38.06 -25.21
CA MET A 499 -11.48 -39.32 -25.62
C MET A 499 -10.13 -39.55 -24.91
N PRO A 500 -9.71 -40.81 -24.66
CA PRO A 500 -8.45 -41.15 -24.02
C PRO A 500 -7.18 -40.60 -24.70
N TYR A 501 -6.09 -40.55 -23.93
CA TYR A 501 -4.75 -40.26 -24.43
C TYR A 501 -4.11 -41.48 -25.09
N ASN A 502 -3.38 -41.28 -26.19
CA ASN A 502 -2.55 -42.32 -26.79
C ASN A 502 -1.21 -42.42 -26.04
N ASP A 503 -1.22 -43.11 -24.90
CA ASP A 503 -0.08 -43.26 -23.98
C ASP A 503 1.04 -44.19 -24.48
N ILE A 504 0.88 -44.79 -25.66
CA ILE A 504 1.87 -45.64 -26.34
C ILE A 504 2.17 -45.16 -27.77
N PHE A 505 1.67 -43.96 -28.13
CA PHE A 505 1.95 -43.24 -29.38
C PHE A 505 1.64 -43.98 -30.70
N THR A 506 0.82 -45.04 -30.67
CA THR A 506 0.61 -45.93 -31.84
C THR A 506 0.04 -45.17 -33.06
N PRO A 507 0.46 -45.51 -34.30
CA PRO A 507 -0.12 -44.91 -35.52
C PRO A 507 -1.64 -45.13 -35.63
N ASN A 508 -2.12 -46.30 -35.18
CA ASN A 508 -3.53 -46.70 -35.24
C ASN A 508 -4.44 -45.98 -34.22
N ARG A 509 -3.92 -45.00 -33.47
CA ARG A 509 -4.69 -44.21 -32.48
C ARG A 509 -5.28 -45.06 -31.36
N ILE A 510 -4.56 -46.08 -30.91
CA ILE A 510 -4.99 -47.02 -29.85
C ILE A 510 -4.05 -46.94 -28.64
N ASN A 511 -4.63 -46.75 -27.46
CA ASN A 511 -3.87 -46.67 -26.20
C ASN A 511 -3.53 -48.06 -25.64
N SER A 512 -2.78 -48.10 -24.53
CA SER A 512 -2.40 -49.33 -23.83
C SER A 512 -3.59 -50.19 -23.34
N GLN A 513 -4.82 -49.65 -23.36
CA GLN A 513 -6.06 -50.33 -22.96
C GLN A 513 -6.94 -50.74 -24.15
N GLY A 514 -6.45 -50.60 -25.39
CA GLY A 514 -7.19 -51.00 -26.60
C GLY A 514 -8.28 -50.02 -27.04
N GLN A 515 -8.30 -48.79 -26.50
CA GLN A 515 -9.31 -47.76 -26.79
C GLN A 515 -8.83 -46.79 -27.87
N GLU A 516 -9.75 -46.27 -28.69
CA GLU A 516 -9.48 -45.14 -29.58
C GLU A 516 -9.04 -43.93 -28.74
N SER A 517 -7.95 -43.28 -29.17
CA SER A 517 -7.18 -42.34 -28.35
C SER A 517 -6.28 -41.45 -29.20
N TYR A 518 -5.88 -40.30 -28.66
CA TYR A 518 -5.07 -39.33 -29.42
C TYR A 518 -3.83 -38.86 -28.65
N TYR A 519 -2.72 -38.70 -29.36
CA TYR A 519 -1.62 -37.81 -28.94
C TYR A 519 -1.85 -36.42 -29.58
N CYS A 520 -1.28 -35.35 -28.99
CA CYS A 520 -1.62 -33.96 -29.35
C CYS A 520 -1.44 -33.67 -30.85
N SER A 521 -0.34 -34.14 -31.44
CA SER A 521 0.00 -34.01 -32.85
C SER A 521 -0.83 -34.91 -33.77
N GLN A 522 -1.28 -36.08 -33.29
CA GLN A 522 -2.15 -36.99 -34.04
C GLN A 522 -3.57 -36.42 -34.18
N LEU A 523 -4.06 -35.73 -33.16
CA LEU A 523 -5.34 -35.01 -33.22
C LEU A 523 -5.33 -33.96 -34.33
N ILE A 524 -4.20 -33.25 -34.51
CA ILE A 524 -4.04 -32.25 -35.59
C ILE A 524 -4.03 -32.90 -36.97
N THR A 525 -3.27 -33.99 -37.16
CA THR A 525 -3.17 -34.65 -38.47
C THR A 525 -4.49 -35.28 -38.89
N GLU A 526 -5.21 -35.90 -37.96
CA GLU A 526 -6.51 -36.52 -38.22
C GLU A 526 -7.59 -35.46 -38.51
N ALA A 527 -7.63 -34.37 -37.75
CA ALA A 527 -8.58 -33.28 -37.95
C ALA A 527 -8.47 -32.63 -39.34
N TYR A 528 -7.29 -32.71 -39.96
CA TYR A 528 -6.98 -32.13 -41.26
C TYR A 528 -6.87 -33.14 -42.40
N ASP A 529 -7.17 -34.42 -42.17
CA ASP A 529 -7.04 -35.46 -43.20
C ASP A 529 -7.92 -35.17 -44.43
N GLY A 530 -7.45 -35.59 -45.60
CA GLY A 530 -8.03 -35.27 -46.90
C GLY A 530 -7.97 -33.78 -47.31
N ALA A 531 -7.56 -32.86 -46.42
CA ALA A 531 -7.53 -31.42 -46.68
C ALA A 531 -6.14 -30.76 -46.56
N VAL A 532 -5.29 -31.20 -45.63
CA VAL A 532 -3.92 -30.70 -45.45
C VAL A 532 -2.98 -31.87 -45.12
N HIS A 533 -2.13 -32.23 -46.07
CA HIS A 533 -1.09 -33.24 -45.83
C HIS A 533 0.10 -32.59 -45.10
N PHE A 534 0.21 -32.85 -43.81
CA PHE A 534 1.39 -32.46 -43.00
C PHE A 534 2.57 -33.41 -43.28
N PRO A 535 3.83 -32.97 -43.07
CA PRO A 535 5.00 -33.81 -43.28
C PRO A 535 4.93 -35.10 -42.44
N GLU A 536 5.11 -36.24 -43.09
CA GLU A 536 5.20 -37.53 -42.42
C GLU A 536 6.32 -37.52 -41.38
N HIS A 537 6.09 -38.20 -40.26
CA HIS A 537 7.08 -38.37 -39.21
C HIS A 537 7.14 -39.83 -38.78
N LYS A 538 8.37 -40.33 -38.63
CA LYS A 538 8.62 -41.58 -37.92
C LYS A 538 8.84 -41.30 -36.45
N LEU A 539 8.24 -42.10 -35.59
CA LEU A 539 8.47 -42.05 -34.15
C LEU A 539 9.96 -42.27 -33.87
N ASN A 540 10.57 -41.34 -33.17
CA ASN A 540 11.94 -41.45 -32.69
C ASN A 540 11.92 -41.39 -31.16
N PHE A 541 12.71 -42.23 -30.51
CA PHE A 541 12.91 -42.24 -29.06
C PHE A 541 14.40 -42.16 -28.68
N LYS A 542 15.25 -41.93 -29.69
CA LYS A 542 16.69 -41.71 -29.56
C LYS A 542 17.02 -40.23 -29.51
N ASP A 543 18.18 -39.91 -28.94
CA ASP A 543 18.75 -38.57 -29.00
C ASP A 543 19.43 -38.27 -30.35
N LYS A 544 20.17 -37.16 -30.39
CA LYS A 544 20.94 -36.68 -31.55
C LYS A 544 22.18 -37.54 -31.88
N ASP A 545 22.69 -38.31 -30.92
CA ASP A 545 23.94 -39.07 -31.01
C ASP A 545 23.63 -40.54 -31.39
N GLY A 546 22.38 -40.98 -31.19
CA GLY A 546 21.80 -42.21 -31.71
C GLY A 546 21.32 -43.19 -30.64
N ASP A 547 21.53 -42.87 -29.36
CA ASP A 547 21.19 -43.71 -28.21
C ASP A 547 19.75 -43.47 -27.75
N TYR A 548 19.10 -44.51 -27.23
CA TYR A 548 17.75 -44.38 -26.67
C TYR A 548 17.78 -43.58 -25.36
N LEU A 549 16.96 -42.53 -25.29
CA LEU A 549 16.84 -41.71 -24.08
C LEU A 549 16.34 -42.58 -22.90
N GLU A 550 17.03 -42.51 -21.76
CA GLU A 550 16.75 -43.30 -20.55
C GLU A 550 15.27 -43.19 -20.11
N TYR A 551 14.68 -42.00 -20.27
CA TYR A 551 13.27 -41.76 -20.01
C TYR A 551 12.35 -42.73 -20.77
N TRP A 552 12.54 -42.88 -22.09
CA TRP A 552 11.70 -43.75 -22.93
C TRP A 552 11.99 -45.23 -22.67
N LEU A 553 13.25 -45.61 -22.43
CA LEU A 553 13.63 -46.96 -22.00
C LEU A 553 12.94 -47.38 -20.70
N LYS A 554 12.71 -46.45 -19.78
CA LYS A 554 11.92 -46.69 -18.56
C LYS A 554 10.42 -46.72 -18.85
N TYR A 555 9.92 -45.71 -19.56
CA TYR A 555 8.50 -45.49 -19.84
C TYR A 555 7.80 -46.69 -20.50
N TYR A 556 8.45 -47.29 -21.52
CA TYR A 556 7.92 -48.45 -22.24
C TYR A 556 8.13 -49.77 -21.47
N ARG A 557 9.26 -49.93 -20.77
CA ARG A 557 9.53 -51.09 -19.91
C ARG A 557 8.51 -51.24 -18.79
N GLU A 558 8.10 -50.13 -18.17
CA GLU A 558 7.04 -50.11 -17.14
C GLU A 558 5.65 -50.51 -17.68
N ARG A 559 5.45 -50.49 -19.01
CA ARG A 559 4.21 -50.89 -19.70
C ARG A 559 4.26 -52.29 -20.31
N GLY A 560 5.43 -52.94 -20.34
CA GLY A 560 5.61 -54.28 -20.90
C GLY A 560 5.47 -54.35 -22.43
N ILE A 561 5.72 -53.23 -23.12
CA ILE A 561 5.61 -53.09 -24.58
C ILE A 561 6.95 -52.56 -25.13
N ASP A 562 7.37 -53.03 -26.29
CA ASP A 562 8.59 -52.54 -26.96
C ASP A 562 8.44 -51.08 -27.42
N ILE A 563 9.56 -50.38 -27.56
CA ILE A 563 9.59 -48.99 -28.07
C ILE A 563 9.25 -49.01 -29.58
N PRO A 564 8.19 -48.32 -30.05
CA PRO A 564 7.81 -48.26 -31.47
C PRO A 564 8.73 -47.28 -32.24
N GLN A 565 10.02 -47.58 -32.27
CA GLN A 565 11.04 -46.80 -32.98
C GLN A 565 10.89 -47.00 -34.50
N ASP A 566 11.01 -45.91 -35.25
CA ASP A 566 10.91 -45.84 -36.71
C ASP A 566 9.53 -46.19 -37.30
N ASP A 567 8.52 -46.46 -36.46
CA ASP A 567 7.10 -46.59 -36.82
C ASP A 567 6.49 -45.26 -37.28
N GLN A 568 5.36 -45.31 -37.99
CA GLN A 568 4.63 -44.11 -38.40
C GLN A 568 4.03 -43.37 -37.19
N GLY A 569 4.16 -42.04 -37.15
CA GLY A 569 3.62 -41.23 -36.07
C GLY A 569 3.55 -39.74 -36.41
N SER A 570 3.47 -38.90 -35.38
CA SER A 570 3.37 -37.46 -35.53
C SER A 570 3.99 -36.76 -34.31
N HIS A 571 4.73 -35.67 -34.52
CA HIS A 571 5.38 -34.92 -33.44
C HIS A 571 5.19 -33.41 -33.65
N PRO A 572 4.95 -32.59 -32.61
CA PRO A 572 4.73 -31.15 -32.74
C PRO A 572 5.81 -30.45 -33.58
N ALA A 573 7.09 -30.78 -33.37
CA ALA A 573 8.19 -30.24 -34.16
C ALA A 573 8.10 -30.53 -35.67
N SER A 574 7.56 -31.70 -36.06
CA SER A 574 7.43 -32.10 -37.47
C SER A 574 6.25 -31.41 -38.14
N LEU A 575 5.13 -31.26 -37.44
CA LEU A 575 4.02 -30.41 -37.89
C LEU A 575 4.47 -28.95 -38.06
N ARG A 576 5.16 -28.41 -37.04
CA ARG A 576 5.67 -27.03 -36.99
C ARG A 576 6.68 -26.69 -38.10
N ARG A 577 7.33 -27.70 -38.69
CA ARG A 577 8.22 -27.59 -39.86
C ARG A 577 7.49 -27.56 -41.22
N SER A 578 6.17 -27.75 -41.25
CA SER A 578 5.39 -27.74 -42.50
C SER A 578 5.42 -26.35 -43.19
N PRO A 579 5.68 -26.27 -44.51
CA PRO A 579 5.57 -25.03 -45.27
C PRO A 579 4.12 -24.53 -45.40
N LEU A 580 3.15 -25.38 -45.03
CA LEU A 580 1.71 -25.06 -44.99
C LEU A 580 1.31 -24.29 -43.72
N LEU A 581 2.26 -23.95 -42.84
CA LEU A 581 2.02 -23.12 -41.65
C LEU A 581 2.69 -21.74 -41.79
N ASP A 582 1.90 -20.68 -41.66
CA ASP A 582 2.42 -19.31 -41.53
C ASP A 582 2.41 -18.86 -40.06
N MET A 583 3.47 -18.19 -39.61
CA MET A 583 3.50 -17.60 -38.27
C MET A 583 2.48 -16.46 -38.16
N LYS A 584 1.65 -16.47 -37.11
CA LYS A 584 0.78 -15.34 -36.74
C LYS A 584 1.32 -14.58 -35.55
N LEU A 585 1.72 -15.29 -34.49
CA LEU A 585 2.19 -14.69 -33.25
C LEU A 585 3.21 -15.60 -32.55
N THR A 586 4.34 -15.04 -32.13
CA THR A 586 5.28 -15.66 -31.19
C THR A 586 5.30 -14.83 -29.91
N ARG A 587 5.23 -15.47 -28.74
CA ARG A 587 5.34 -14.77 -27.46
C ARG A 587 6.11 -15.57 -26.42
N HIS A 588 7.00 -14.90 -25.71
CA HIS A 588 7.65 -15.41 -24.50
C HIS A 588 6.73 -15.18 -23.30
N LEU A 589 6.49 -16.23 -22.52
CA LEU A 589 5.38 -16.32 -21.55
C LEU A 589 5.85 -16.48 -20.09
N GLN A 590 7.00 -15.90 -19.73
CA GLN A 590 7.50 -15.93 -18.35
C GLN A 590 6.62 -15.12 -17.38
N LYS A 591 5.49 -15.72 -16.95
CA LYS A 591 5.08 -15.64 -15.54
C LYS A 591 6.23 -16.27 -14.75
N LYS A 592 7.19 -15.46 -14.26
CA LYS A 592 8.14 -15.93 -13.24
C LYS A 592 7.32 -16.17 -11.97
N ILE A 593 6.94 -17.42 -11.70
CA ILE A 593 6.14 -17.79 -10.52
C ILE A 593 7.06 -17.88 -9.29
N LEU A 594 6.62 -17.37 -8.15
CA LEU A 594 7.38 -17.45 -6.90
C LEU A 594 7.55 -18.91 -6.44
N ASN A 595 8.76 -19.46 -6.53
CA ASN A 595 9.01 -20.87 -6.21
C ASN A 595 9.60 -21.04 -4.80
N CYS A 596 8.72 -20.95 -3.80
CA CYS A 596 9.06 -21.22 -2.40
C CYS A 596 9.17 -22.71 -2.04
N LYS A 597 8.90 -23.66 -2.95
CA LYS A 597 8.97 -25.10 -2.64
C LYS A 597 10.41 -25.60 -2.47
N ASN A 598 11.31 -25.09 -3.30
CA ASN A 598 12.70 -25.56 -3.42
C ASN A 598 13.74 -24.58 -2.87
N VAL A 599 13.33 -23.58 -2.07
CA VAL A 599 14.21 -22.49 -1.60
C VAL A 599 15.42 -23.00 -0.79
N THR A 600 15.25 -24.09 -0.04
CA THR A 600 16.30 -24.75 0.75
C THR A 600 17.40 -25.44 -0.10
N ASN A 601 17.20 -25.60 -1.41
CA ASN A 601 18.21 -26.20 -2.31
C ASN A 601 19.34 -25.23 -2.67
N ALA A 602 19.10 -23.92 -2.59
CA ALA A 602 20.03 -22.88 -3.01
C ALA A 602 19.74 -21.56 -2.26
N LEU A 603 20.42 -21.35 -1.14
CA LEU A 603 20.19 -20.19 -0.25
C LEU A 603 21.00 -18.94 -0.60
N HIS A 604 21.89 -18.97 -1.59
CA HIS A 604 22.47 -17.74 -2.14
C HIS A 604 21.63 -17.27 -3.32
N TYR A 605 21.62 -15.98 -3.59
CA TYR A 605 20.95 -15.41 -4.75
C TYR A 605 21.85 -14.33 -5.37
N ILE A 606 22.38 -14.58 -6.57
CA ILE A 606 23.36 -13.71 -7.21
C ILE A 606 22.96 -13.53 -8.68
N GLY A 607 22.97 -12.29 -9.17
CA GLY A 607 22.75 -12.02 -10.60
C GLY A 607 21.37 -12.40 -11.13
N GLY A 608 20.34 -12.45 -10.28
CA GLY A 608 18.99 -12.85 -10.69
C GLY A 608 18.72 -14.35 -10.66
N ALA A 609 19.60 -15.17 -10.08
CA ALA A 609 19.39 -16.61 -9.93
C ALA A 609 19.70 -17.08 -8.50
N ALA A 610 19.01 -18.13 -8.05
CA ALA A 610 19.38 -18.86 -6.85
C ALA A 610 20.63 -19.72 -7.13
N VAL A 611 21.63 -19.64 -6.26
CA VAL A 611 22.95 -20.24 -6.45
C VAL A 611 23.28 -21.20 -5.31
N ARG A 612 23.82 -22.37 -5.67
CA ARG A 612 24.44 -23.30 -4.72
C ARG A 612 25.96 -23.18 -4.82
N LEU A 613 26.59 -22.73 -3.75
CA LEU A 613 28.05 -22.70 -3.61
C LEU A 613 28.56 -24.07 -3.14
N THR A 614 29.82 -24.37 -3.45
CA THR A 614 30.52 -25.62 -3.12
C THR A 614 31.87 -25.40 -2.43
N ALA A 615 32.37 -24.15 -2.42
CA ALA A 615 33.53 -23.72 -1.65
C ALA A 615 33.11 -23.19 -0.28
N GLY A 616 34.08 -22.82 0.58
CA GLY A 616 33.80 -22.22 1.88
C GLY A 616 33.26 -23.19 2.94
N LYS A 617 33.14 -22.68 4.16
CA LYS A 617 32.77 -23.43 5.37
C LYS A 617 31.29 -23.82 5.34
N LYS A 618 31.00 -25.10 5.61
CA LYS A 618 29.63 -25.61 5.76
C LYS A 618 29.02 -25.21 7.11
N PHE A 619 27.71 -24.93 7.10
CA PHE A 619 26.89 -24.78 8.29
C PHE A 619 25.49 -25.39 8.06
N GLN A 620 24.81 -25.76 9.14
CA GLN A 620 23.45 -26.29 9.09
C GLN A 620 22.44 -25.16 9.32
N VAL A 621 21.32 -25.22 8.60
CA VAL A 621 20.13 -24.40 8.87
C VAL A 621 19.15 -25.29 9.63
N ILE A 622 18.73 -24.87 10.83
CA ILE A 622 17.93 -25.67 11.76
C ILE A 622 16.54 -25.06 11.88
N GLU A 623 15.49 -25.88 11.79
CA GLU A 623 14.12 -25.46 12.07
C GLU A 623 13.93 -25.34 13.59
N PRO A 624 13.74 -24.13 14.18
CA PRO A 624 13.71 -23.98 15.63
C PRO A 624 12.50 -24.66 16.28
N ARG A 625 11.42 -24.83 15.51
CA ARG A 625 10.20 -25.56 15.90
C ARG A 625 10.46 -27.02 16.28
N SER A 626 11.29 -27.73 15.52
CA SER A 626 11.49 -29.19 15.65
C SER A 626 12.92 -29.58 16.05
N GLY A 627 13.87 -28.65 15.97
CA GLY A 627 15.30 -28.94 16.13
C GLY A 627 15.91 -29.72 14.96
N SER A 628 15.18 -29.94 13.86
CA SER A 628 15.66 -30.69 12.69
C SER A 628 16.44 -29.81 11.69
N THR A 629 17.34 -30.40 10.92
CA THR A 629 18.09 -29.67 9.88
C THR A 629 17.24 -29.51 8.61
N LEU A 630 16.94 -28.26 8.24
CA LEU A 630 16.23 -27.90 7.01
C LEU A 630 17.12 -28.12 5.76
N THR A 631 18.38 -27.72 5.85
CA THR A 631 19.38 -27.87 4.77
C THR A 631 20.79 -27.63 5.30
N GLU A 632 21.80 -27.97 4.48
CA GLU A 632 23.20 -27.64 4.70
C GLU A 632 23.62 -26.55 3.70
N CYS A 633 24.20 -25.46 4.19
CA CYS A 633 24.63 -24.34 3.37
C CYS A 633 26.16 -24.16 3.44
N HIS A 634 26.75 -23.77 2.31
CA HIS A 634 28.14 -23.30 2.26
C HIS A 634 28.16 -21.78 2.47
N ALA A 635 28.98 -21.29 3.40
CA ALA A 635 29.26 -19.87 3.57
C ALA A 635 30.07 -19.31 2.40
N ALA A 636 29.69 -18.14 1.90
CA ALA A 636 30.39 -17.46 0.81
C ALA A 636 31.79 -17.01 1.25
N THR A 637 32.80 -17.51 0.55
CA THR A 637 34.21 -17.09 0.65
C THR A 637 34.40 -15.65 0.18
N PRO A 638 35.55 -15.00 0.47
CA PRO A 638 35.85 -13.65 -0.04
C PRO A 638 35.68 -13.51 -1.57
N ASP A 639 36.02 -14.53 -2.36
CA ASP A 639 35.87 -14.54 -3.82
C ASP A 639 34.40 -14.64 -4.27
N GLU A 640 33.54 -15.23 -3.44
CA GLU A 640 32.08 -15.26 -3.66
C GLU A 640 31.42 -13.93 -3.27
N VAL A 641 31.97 -13.23 -2.27
CA VAL A 641 31.59 -11.86 -1.95
C VAL A 641 32.02 -10.87 -3.04
N ASP A 642 33.26 -10.98 -3.56
CA ASP A 642 33.73 -10.12 -4.67
C ASP A 642 32.83 -10.28 -5.90
N ARG A 643 32.55 -11.52 -6.33
CA ARG A 643 31.61 -11.80 -7.43
C ARG A 643 30.24 -11.17 -7.20
N ALA A 644 29.65 -11.32 -6.01
CA ALA A 644 28.35 -10.72 -5.69
C ALA A 644 28.39 -9.18 -5.73
N VAL A 645 29.48 -8.55 -5.25
CA VAL A 645 29.63 -7.08 -5.28
C VAL A 645 29.93 -6.56 -6.70
N ALA A 646 30.68 -7.29 -7.51
CA ALA A 646 30.92 -6.95 -8.92
C ALA A 646 29.61 -7.01 -9.73
N THR A 647 28.82 -8.06 -9.55
CA THR A 647 27.46 -8.18 -10.11
C THR A 647 26.56 -7.02 -9.67
N ALA A 648 26.57 -6.67 -8.38
CA ALA A 648 25.85 -5.50 -7.87
C ALA A 648 26.33 -4.18 -8.50
N GLN A 649 27.63 -4.01 -8.71
CA GLN A 649 28.20 -2.80 -9.31
C GLN A 649 27.75 -2.60 -10.76
N GLU A 650 27.67 -3.67 -11.56
CA GLU A 650 27.21 -3.56 -12.96
C GLU A 650 25.72 -3.22 -13.02
N ALA A 651 24.88 -3.97 -12.28
CA ALA A 651 23.44 -3.75 -12.22
C ALA A 651 23.07 -2.34 -11.74
N GLN A 652 23.84 -1.79 -10.78
CA GLN A 652 23.64 -0.44 -10.25
C GLN A 652 23.72 0.64 -11.34
N LYS A 653 24.57 0.48 -12.37
CA LYS A 653 24.70 1.44 -13.48
C LYS A 653 23.44 1.54 -14.35
N THR A 654 22.57 0.54 -14.30
CA THR A 654 21.26 0.54 -14.97
C THR A 654 20.20 1.07 -14.00
N TRP A 655 20.12 0.51 -12.80
CA TRP A 655 19.12 0.88 -11.79
C TRP A 655 19.19 2.37 -11.40
N SER A 656 20.39 2.95 -11.27
CA SER A 656 20.55 4.36 -10.91
C SER A 656 20.14 5.35 -12.00
N LYS A 657 20.03 4.90 -13.26
CA LYS A 657 19.60 5.73 -14.40
C LYS A 657 18.08 5.77 -14.55
N MET A 658 17.36 4.79 -14.01
CA MET A 658 15.89 4.78 -14.00
C MET A 658 15.36 5.95 -13.17
N GLY A 659 14.33 6.62 -13.68
CA GLY A 659 13.67 7.74 -13.03
C GLY A 659 12.97 7.34 -11.74
N TRP A 660 12.70 8.32 -10.87
CA TRP A 660 12.08 8.06 -9.56
C TRP A 660 10.70 7.38 -9.69
N LEU A 661 9.92 7.72 -10.71
CA LEU A 661 8.62 7.09 -10.99
C LEU A 661 8.76 5.60 -11.36
N GLU A 662 9.78 5.26 -12.14
CA GLU A 662 10.05 3.88 -12.58
C GLU A 662 10.52 3.02 -11.40
N ARG A 663 11.48 3.54 -10.60
CA ARG A 663 11.93 2.85 -9.39
C ARG A 663 10.79 2.69 -8.37
N GLY A 664 9.99 3.74 -8.19
CA GLY A 664 8.82 3.71 -7.32
C GLY A 664 7.75 2.71 -7.78
N LEU A 665 7.57 2.52 -9.09
CA LEU A 665 6.66 1.51 -9.64
C LEU A 665 7.13 0.09 -9.31
N VAL A 666 8.41 -0.22 -9.48
CA VAL A 666 8.98 -1.52 -9.07
C VAL A 666 8.77 -1.76 -7.57
N LEU A 667 9.03 -0.78 -6.70
CA LEU A 667 8.82 -0.96 -5.25
C LEU A 667 7.34 -1.18 -4.89
N ARG A 668 6.39 -0.52 -5.56
CA ARG A 668 4.95 -0.79 -5.39
C ARG A 668 4.54 -2.17 -5.92
N ASN A 669 5.18 -2.67 -6.98
CA ASN A 669 4.99 -4.04 -7.46
C ASN A 669 5.52 -5.08 -6.43
N VAL A 670 6.64 -4.81 -5.76
CA VAL A 670 7.15 -5.64 -4.65
C VAL A 670 6.12 -5.71 -3.53
N ALA A 671 5.58 -4.57 -3.11
CA ALA A 671 4.56 -4.49 -2.07
C ALA A 671 3.29 -5.28 -2.44
N LYS A 672 2.83 -5.19 -3.69
CA LYS A 672 1.73 -6.00 -4.22
C LYS A 672 2.03 -7.50 -4.08
N LEU A 673 3.18 -7.96 -4.60
CA LEU A 673 3.55 -9.38 -4.62
C LEU A 673 3.80 -9.96 -3.22
N LEU A 674 4.35 -9.15 -2.29
CA LEU A 674 4.47 -9.52 -0.87
C LEU A 674 3.09 -9.78 -0.23
N ARG A 675 2.08 -8.96 -0.58
CA ARG A 675 0.70 -9.14 -0.10
C ARG A 675 0.03 -10.36 -0.74
N GLU A 676 0.18 -10.55 -2.05
CA GLU A 676 -0.36 -11.71 -2.79
C GLU A 676 0.24 -13.05 -2.34
N HIS A 677 1.46 -13.04 -1.80
CA HIS A 677 2.16 -14.24 -1.31
C HIS A 677 2.33 -14.29 0.22
N CYS A 678 1.58 -13.46 0.98
CA CYS A 678 1.78 -13.29 2.43
C CYS A 678 1.87 -14.62 3.20
N GLU A 679 0.90 -15.53 3.00
CA GLU A 679 0.81 -16.81 3.70
C GLU A 679 2.03 -17.72 3.49
N VAL A 680 2.55 -17.82 2.26
CA VAL A 680 3.69 -18.70 1.96
C VAL A 680 5.00 -18.09 2.46
N ILE A 681 5.11 -16.76 2.52
CA ILE A 681 6.26 -16.07 3.10
C ILE A 681 6.23 -16.19 4.62
N ALA A 682 5.10 -15.90 5.26
CA ALA A 682 4.91 -15.98 6.70
C ALA A 682 5.16 -17.40 7.24
N ARG A 683 4.69 -18.43 6.51
CA ARG A 683 4.98 -19.83 6.85
C ARG A 683 6.48 -20.14 6.83
N TRP A 684 7.25 -19.58 5.90
CA TRP A 684 8.70 -19.74 5.88
C TRP A 684 9.38 -18.93 6.99
N GLU A 685 8.95 -17.70 7.26
CA GLU A 685 9.47 -16.89 8.38
C GLU A 685 9.27 -17.57 9.74
N SER A 686 8.11 -18.20 9.98
CA SER A 686 7.85 -19.02 11.18
C SER A 686 8.67 -20.31 11.25
N ILE A 687 8.98 -20.94 10.10
CA ILE A 687 9.85 -22.13 10.03
C ILE A 687 11.31 -21.77 10.31
N ASP A 688 11.77 -20.62 9.81
CA ASP A 688 13.17 -20.19 9.83
C ASP A 688 13.52 -19.44 11.13
N SER A 689 12.57 -18.77 11.78
CA SER A 689 12.78 -18.01 13.04
C SER A 689 12.10 -18.59 14.28
N GLY A 690 11.17 -19.53 14.11
CA GLY A 690 10.40 -20.14 15.21
C GLY A 690 9.26 -19.29 15.79
N LYS A 691 8.98 -18.09 15.26
CA LYS A 691 7.89 -17.20 15.75
C LYS A 691 6.48 -17.64 15.31
N PRO A 692 5.42 -17.34 16.08
CA PRO A 692 4.03 -17.64 15.70
C PRO A 692 3.65 -17.10 14.32
N ILE A 693 2.85 -17.86 13.57
CA ILE A 693 2.40 -17.54 12.21
C ILE A 693 1.60 -16.22 12.16
N THR A 694 0.90 -15.90 13.24
CA THR A 694 0.20 -14.62 13.42
C THR A 694 1.15 -13.43 13.46
N GLU A 695 2.34 -13.56 14.08
CA GLU A 695 3.37 -12.53 14.04
C GLU A 695 4.06 -12.48 12.67
N ALA A 696 4.40 -13.64 12.10
CA ALA A 696 5.06 -13.72 10.79
C ALA A 696 4.24 -13.08 9.65
N ARG A 697 2.90 -13.14 9.70
CA ARG A 697 2.04 -12.38 8.77
C ARG A 697 2.18 -10.88 8.95
N MET A 698 2.24 -10.39 10.20
CA MET A 698 2.42 -8.96 10.47
C MET A 698 3.81 -8.46 10.03
N ASP A 699 4.85 -9.28 10.15
CA ASP A 699 6.19 -8.97 9.62
C ASP A 699 6.16 -8.80 8.09
N VAL A 700 5.46 -9.68 7.37
CA VAL A 700 5.32 -9.58 5.90
C VAL A 700 4.45 -8.38 5.50
N LEU A 701 3.36 -8.09 6.20
CA LEU A 701 2.54 -6.89 5.97
C LEU A 701 3.32 -5.60 6.27
N SER A 702 4.15 -5.58 7.32
CA SER A 702 5.08 -4.49 7.59
C SER A 702 6.08 -4.27 6.43
N CYS A 703 6.50 -5.34 5.75
CA CYS A 703 7.29 -5.23 4.52
C CYS A 703 6.49 -4.64 3.35
N VAL A 704 5.22 -5.05 3.17
CA VAL A 704 4.32 -4.45 2.16
C VAL A 704 4.23 -2.94 2.32
N ASP A 705 4.01 -2.47 3.55
CA ASP A 705 3.87 -1.04 3.83
C ASP A 705 5.20 -0.30 3.73
N THR A 706 6.32 -0.94 4.10
CA THR A 706 7.68 -0.41 3.88
C THR A 706 7.97 -0.19 2.38
N PHE A 707 7.68 -1.16 1.52
CA PHE A 707 7.90 -1.05 0.08
C PHE A 707 6.93 -0.07 -0.60
N ASN A 708 5.67 -0.02 -0.16
CA ASN A 708 4.72 1.02 -0.59
C ASN A 708 5.20 2.42 -0.21
N TYR A 709 5.60 2.62 1.05
CA TYR A 709 6.10 3.91 1.55
C TYR A 709 7.29 4.38 0.73
N TYR A 710 8.35 3.58 0.57
CA TYR A 710 9.52 4.00 -0.20
C TYR A 710 9.26 4.11 -1.72
N GLY A 711 8.26 3.42 -2.23
CA GLY A 711 7.73 3.63 -3.58
C GLY A 711 7.04 4.97 -3.80
N GLY A 712 6.68 5.70 -2.73
CA GLY A 712 6.15 7.07 -2.76
C GLY A 712 7.11 8.12 -2.20
N ALA A 713 7.77 7.85 -1.08
CA ALA A 713 8.64 8.78 -0.36
C ALA A 713 9.88 9.22 -1.17
N ILE A 714 10.28 8.46 -2.20
CA ILE A 714 11.37 8.77 -3.12
C ILE A 714 11.32 10.20 -3.69
N TYR A 715 10.13 10.74 -3.99
CA TYR A 715 10.00 12.07 -4.61
C TYR A 715 10.37 13.22 -3.65
N SER A 716 10.46 12.96 -2.34
CA SER A 716 10.95 13.93 -1.33
C SER A 716 12.43 14.29 -1.49
N GLN A 717 13.21 13.48 -2.23
CA GLN A 717 14.67 13.57 -2.32
C GLN A 717 15.14 14.68 -3.29
N ALA A 718 14.39 15.77 -3.36
CA ALA A 718 14.70 16.95 -4.14
C ALA A 718 16.02 17.61 -3.71
N GLY A 719 16.65 18.27 -4.68
CA GLY A 719 17.75 19.19 -4.44
C GLY A 719 17.26 20.57 -3.99
N GLN A 720 18.18 21.40 -3.53
CA GLN A 720 17.97 22.81 -3.21
C GLN A 720 18.60 23.70 -4.29
N HIS A 721 17.99 24.85 -4.56
CA HIS A 721 18.60 25.93 -5.35
C HIS A 721 19.01 27.07 -4.39
N ILE A 722 20.23 27.57 -4.55
CA ILE A 722 20.89 28.47 -3.58
C ILE A 722 21.49 29.66 -4.36
N PRO A 723 20.91 30.87 -4.27
CA PRO A 723 21.48 32.05 -4.93
C PRO A 723 22.80 32.49 -4.26
N LEU A 724 23.80 32.90 -5.07
CA LEU A 724 25.15 33.31 -4.63
C LEU A 724 25.56 34.68 -5.22
N GLY A 725 24.57 35.46 -5.67
CA GLY A 725 24.72 36.72 -6.40
C GLY A 725 23.79 36.75 -7.63
N ILE A 726 23.83 37.84 -8.40
CA ILE A 726 22.98 38.03 -9.59
C ILE A 726 23.31 37.00 -10.68
N GLU A 727 24.60 36.81 -10.99
CA GLU A 727 25.08 35.91 -12.06
C GLU A 727 25.64 34.57 -11.53
N ARG A 728 25.32 34.19 -10.29
CA ARG A 728 25.86 32.99 -9.63
C ARG A 728 24.83 32.29 -8.75
N PHE A 729 24.75 30.97 -8.87
CA PHE A 729 23.97 30.13 -7.98
C PHE A 729 24.70 28.81 -7.74
N ALA A 730 24.29 28.10 -6.70
CA ALA A 730 24.55 26.68 -6.58
C ALA A 730 23.23 25.92 -6.60
N TYR A 731 23.27 24.66 -7.01
CA TYR A 731 22.19 23.72 -6.77
C TYR A 731 22.75 22.41 -6.23
N THR A 732 21.97 21.73 -5.40
CA THR A 732 22.32 20.40 -4.92
C THR A 732 21.59 19.31 -5.71
N LYS A 733 22.19 18.13 -5.77
CA LYS A 733 21.53 16.89 -6.21
C LYS A 733 21.70 15.84 -5.13
N ARG A 734 20.66 15.07 -4.85
CA ARG A 734 20.82 13.77 -4.18
C ARG A 734 21.12 12.69 -5.21
N GLU A 735 22.18 11.93 -4.96
CA GLU A 735 22.63 10.82 -5.81
C GLU A 735 22.81 9.55 -4.95
N PRO A 736 22.68 8.34 -5.52
CA PRO A 736 22.97 7.11 -4.78
C PRO A 736 24.45 7.04 -4.36
N LEU A 737 24.73 6.22 -3.35
CA LEU A 737 26.07 5.91 -2.86
C LEU A 737 26.79 4.90 -3.77
N GLY A 738 26.06 3.92 -4.33
CA GLY A 738 26.60 2.89 -5.22
C GLY A 738 26.13 1.49 -4.81
N VAL A 739 27.08 0.58 -4.53
CA VAL A 739 26.78 -0.71 -3.88
C VAL A 739 26.83 -0.54 -2.37
N VAL A 740 25.80 -1.01 -1.66
CA VAL A 740 25.75 -1.02 -0.20
C VAL A 740 25.75 -2.45 0.35
N GLY A 741 26.51 -2.68 1.41
CA GLY A 741 26.58 -3.96 2.12
C GLY A 741 25.64 -3.94 3.32
N CYS A 742 24.57 -4.74 3.28
CA CYS A 742 23.57 -4.76 4.34
C CYS A 742 23.64 -6.10 5.09
N ILE A 743 23.75 -6.05 6.41
CA ILE A 743 23.88 -7.25 7.26
C ILE A 743 22.67 -7.32 8.19
N GLY A 744 21.97 -8.46 8.12
CA GLY A 744 20.71 -8.71 8.81
C GLY A 744 20.86 -9.47 10.12
N THR A 745 19.76 -9.48 10.87
CA THR A 745 19.56 -10.25 12.11
C THR A 745 18.61 -11.44 11.85
N TRP A 746 18.41 -12.29 12.85
CA TRP A 746 17.62 -13.54 12.78
C TRP A 746 16.21 -13.45 13.42
N ASN A 747 15.93 -12.42 14.20
CA ASN A 747 14.68 -12.29 14.96
C ASN A 747 13.52 -11.70 14.13
N TYR A 748 13.83 -10.82 13.18
CA TYR A 748 12.90 -10.34 12.16
C TYR A 748 13.57 -10.36 10.76
N PRO A 749 13.87 -11.55 10.20
CA PRO A 749 14.66 -11.71 8.98
C PRO A 749 14.15 -10.91 7.77
N ILE A 750 12.86 -10.99 7.43
CA ILE A 750 12.32 -10.31 6.23
C ILE A 750 12.08 -8.81 6.46
N GLN A 751 11.66 -8.43 7.66
CA GLN A 751 11.38 -7.03 8.01
C GLN A 751 12.67 -6.21 8.06
N THR A 752 13.71 -6.69 8.75
CA THR A 752 15.00 -5.98 8.82
C THR A 752 15.78 -6.02 7.50
N CYS A 753 15.49 -6.99 6.62
CA CYS A 753 15.92 -6.95 5.22
C CYS A 753 15.20 -5.80 4.49
N SER A 754 13.87 -5.75 4.57
CA SER A 754 13.04 -4.78 3.84
C SER A 754 13.31 -3.33 4.24
N TRP A 755 13.49 -3.04 5.54
CA TRP A 755 13.87 -1.71 6.03
C TRP A 755 15.19 -1.20 5.45
N LYS A 756 16.15 -2.09 5.18
CA LYS A 756 17.44 -1.74 4.57
C LYS A 756 17.35 -1.65 3.05
N VAL A 757 16.62 -2.58 2.43
CA VAL A 757 16.57 -2.76 0.98
C VAL A 757 15.66 -1.72 0.31
N ALA A 758 14.47 -1.46 0.83
CA ALA A 758 13.52 -0.54 0.22
C ALA A 758 14.06 0.90 0.05
N PRO A 759 14.63 1.58 1.08
CA PRO A 759 15.22 2.91 0.89
C PRO A 759 16.53 2.87 0.07
N ALA A 760 17.35 1.83 0.20
CA ALA A 760 18.56 1.67 -0.62
C ALA A 760 18.22 1.61 -2.11
N LEU A 761 17.23 0.79 -2.49
CA LEU A 761 16.74 0.68 -3.86
C LEU A 761 16.05 1.97 -4.32
N ALA A 762 15.23 2.60 -3.48
CA ALA A 762 14.59 3.89 -3.78
C ALA A 762 15.63 4.97 -4.16
N CYS A 763 16.70 5.12 -3.37
CA CYS A 763 17.79 6.06 -3.68
C CYS A 763 18.57 5.71 -4.96
N GLY A 764 18.47 4.48 -5.49
CA GLY A 764 19.15 4.03 -6.71
C GLY A 764 20.47 3.27 -6.46
N ASN A 765 20.62 2.68 -5.27
CA ASN A 765 21.74 1.81 -4.94
C ASN A 765 21.48 0.37 -5.40
N ALA A 766 22.54 -0.42 -5.54
CA ALA A 766 22.45 -1.88 -5.51
C ALA A 766 22.85 -2.40 -4.13
N VAL A 767 22.35 -3.56 -3.73
CA VAL A 767 22.51 -4.12 -2.39
C VAL A 767 23.11 -5.53 -2.49
N VAL A 768 24.10 -5.80 -1.63
CA VAL A 768 24.52 -7.15 -1.27
C VAL A 768 24.12 -7.38 0.19
N TYR A 769 23.18 -8.29 0.41
CA TYR A 769 22.62 -8.61 1.72
C TYR A 769 23.21 -9.89 2.29
N LYS A 770 23.61 -9.87 3.56
CA LYS A 770 24.00 -11.05 4.33
C LYS A 770 23.03 -11.24 5.51
N PRO A 771 22.04 -12.13 5.43
CA PRO A 771 21.18 -12.45 6.58
C PRO A 771 21.98 -13.16 7.68
N SER A 772 21.33 -13.44 8.80
CA SER A 772 21.89 -14.36 9.80
C SER A 772 21.92 -15.79 9.26
N PRO A 773 22.98 -16.58 9.50
CA PRO A 773 22.98 -18.01 9.14
C PRO A 773 21.94 -18.83 9.94
N LEU A 774 21.38 -18.28 11.01
CA LEU A 774 20.28 -18.91 11.78
C LEU A 774 18.91 -18.75 11.13
N ALA A 775 18.71 -17.74 10.28
CA ALA A 775 17.45 -17.52 9.55
C ALA A 775 17.74 -16.94 8.14
N PRO A 776 18.23 -17.79 7.21
CA PRO A 776 18.70 -17.37 5.89
C PRO A 776 17.62 -17.29 4.78
N ILE A 777 16.44 -17.87 4.98
CA ILE A 777 15.51 -18.25 3.89
C ILE A 777 14.75 -17.05 3.31
N SER A 778 14.08 -16.26 4.14
CA SER A 778 13.12 -15.25 3.66
C SER A 778 13.77 -14.12 2.85
N ALA A 779 15.06 -13.88 3.04
CA ALA A 779 15.84 -12.97 2.18
C ALA A 779 15.92 -13.45 0.72
N VAL A 780 16.00 -14.77 0.50
CA VAL A 780 16.02 -15.41 -0.83
C VAL A 780 14.62 -15.37 -1.47
N ILE A 781 13.57 -15.49 -0.66
CA ILE A 781 12.18 -15.33 -1.12
C ILE A 781 11.95 -13.87 -1.56
N LEU A 782 12.38 -12.89 -0.75
CA LEU A 782 12.35 -11.47 -1.14
C LEU A 782 13.18 -11.20 -2.41
N ALA A 783 14.33 -11.88 -2.58
CA ALA A 783 15.15 -11.76 -3.79
C ALA A 783 14.42 -12.18 -5.07
N GLN A 784 13.66 -13.29 -5.00
CA GLN A 784 12.77 -13.70 -6.08
C GLN A 784 11.69 -12.63 -6.32
N ILE A 785 10.97 -12.20 -5.29
CA ILE A 785 9.88 -11.20 -5.39
C ILE A 785 10.37 -9.87 -6.00
N LEU A 786 11.57 -9.42 -5.65
CA LEU A 786 12.21 -8.24 -6.25
C LEU A 786 12.42 -8.40 -7.77
N GLN A 787 12.88 -9.57 -8.22
CA GLN A 787 13.00 -9.89 -9.63
C GLN A 787 11.63 -10.02 -10.32
N LEU A 788 10.62 -10.58 -9.64
CA LEU A 788 9.24 -10.67 -10.15
C LEU A 788 8.64 -9.26 -10.38
N ALA A 789 8.93 -8.33 -9.49
CA ALA A 789 8.46 -6.94 -9.54
C ALA A 789 9.11 -6.08 -10.64
N GLY A 790 10.15 -6.61 -11.31
CA GLY A 790 10.90 -5.92 -12.38
C GLY A 790 12.20 -5.25 -11.93
N LEU A 791 12.76 -5.60 -10.76
CA LEU A 791 14.09 -5.12 -10.38
C LEU A 791 15.17 -5.69 -11.33
N PRO A 792 16.10 -4.89 -11.88
CA PRO A 792 17.13 -5.40 -12.78
C PRO A 792 18.01 -6.45 -12.10
N GLU A 793 18.33 -7.51 -12.84
CA GLU A 793 19.03 -8.69 -12.32
C GLU A 793 20.42 -8.31 -11.79
N GLY A 794 20.75 -8.81 -10.59
CA GLY A 794 21.94 -8.42 -9.85
C GLY A 794 21.85 -7.11 -9.05
N THR A 795 20.76 -6.35 -9.09
CA THR A 795 20.62 -5.13 -8.25
C THR A 795 20.44 -5.47 -6.76
N PHE A 796 19.84 -6.62 -6.46
CA PHE A 796 19.79 -7.21 -5.13
C PHE A 796 20.41 -8.61 -5.17
N ASN A 797 21.33 -8.89 -4.24
CA ASN A 797 21.99 -10.19 -4.11
C ASN A 797 21.98 -10.61 -2.63
N VAL A 798 21.85 -11.91 -2.37
CA VAL A 798 21.89 -12.53 -1.04
C VAL A 798 23.08 -13.48 -0.97
N ILE A 799 23.95 -13.27 0.01
CA ILE A 799 25.10 -14.13 0.31
C ILE A 799 25.00 -14.67 1.73
N GLN A 800 25.16 -15.99 1.88
CA GLN A 800 25.06 -16.67 3.17
C GLN A 800 26.43 -16.83 3.82
N GLY A 801 26.48 -16.85 5.15
CA GLY A 801 27.71 -17.11 5.90
C GLY A 801 27.76 -16.43 7.27
N ASP A 802 28.85 -16.66 8.01
CA ASP A 802 29.03 -16.17 9.38
C ASP A 802 29.76 -14.80 9.44
N ALA A 803 30.68 -14.63 10.39
CA ALA A 803 31.46 -13.41 10.57
C ALA A 803 32.51 -13.21 9.46
N GLU A 804 33.06 -14.27 8.87
CA GLU A 804 34.09 -14.16 7.82
C GLU A 804 33.51 -13.52 6.55
N THR A 805 32.40 -14.06 6.05
CA THR A 805 31.61 -13.50 4.94
C THR A 805 31.17 -12.06 5.23
N GLY A 806 30.78 -11.76 6.47
CA GLY A 806 30.42 -10.41 6.90
C GLY A 806 31.61 -9.43 6.83
N GLN A 807 32.78 -9.83 7.34
CA GLN A 807 34.00 -9.02 7.29
C GLN A 807 34.49 -8.81 5.87
N ALA A 808 34.43 -9.83 5.00
CA ALA A 808 34.77 -9.71 3.58
C ALA A 808 33.91 -8.64 2.88
N LEU A 809 32.59 -8.64 3.13
CA LEU A 809 31.65 -7.64 2.60
C LEU A 809 31.95 -6.22 3.13
N VAL A 810 32.21 -6.09 4.43
CA VAL A 810 32.51 -4.81 5.09
C VAL A 810 33.83 -4.22 4.61
N LEU A 811 34.87 -5.05 4.45
CA LEU A 811 36.20 -4.61 3.99
C LEU A 811 36.27 -4.36 2.48
N HIS A 812 35.27 -4.78 1.70
CA HIS A 812 35.28 -4.71 0.24
C HIS A 812 35.49 -3.28 -0.29
N PRO A 813 36.36 -3.04 -1.31
CA PRO A 813 36.69 -1.70 -1.79
C PRO A 813 35.57 -1.04 -2.63
N LEU A 814 34.72 -1.86 -3.25
CA LEU A 814 33.60 -1.38 -4.07
C LEU A 814 32.33 -1.05 -3.28
N VAL A 815 32.18 -1.60 -2.07
CA VAL A 815 31.06 -1.25 -1.16
C VAL A 815 31.25 0.18 -0.66
N LYS A 816 30.19 0.99 -0.72
CA LYS A 816 30.22 2.44 -0.45
C LYS A 816 29.54 2.83 0.86
N LYS A 817 28.69 1.95 1.42
CA LYS A 817 28.09 2.07 2.75
C LYS A 817 27.87 0.69 3.35
N VAL A 818 27.86 0.62 4.68
CA VAL A 818 27.33 -0.54 5.42
C VAL A 818 26.04 -0.15 6.17
N SER A 819 25.09 -1.08 6.28
CA SER A 819 24.08 -1.06 7.35
C SER A 819 24.11 -2.41 8.08
N PHE A 820 24.13 -2.38 9.40
CA PHE A 820 24.19 -3.56 10.26
C PHE A 820 23.12 -3.49 11.35
N THR A 821 22.45 -4.61 11.62
CA THR A 821 21.61 -4.81 12.79
C THR A 821 22.12 -6.00 13.61
N GLY A 822 22.32 -5.82 14.93
CA GLY A 822 22.75 -6.91 15.81
C GLY A 822 23.48 -6.46 17.08
N ALA A 823 24.27 -7.36 17.69
CA ALA A 823 24.89 -7.11 18.99
C ALA A 823 25.97 -6.01 18.98
N VAL A 824 26.04 -5.23 20.08
CA VAL A 824 26.94 -4.08 20.24
C VAL A 824 28.43 -4.39 19.99
N PRO A 825 29.03 -5.51 20.47
CA PRO A 825 30.43 -5.82 20.18
C PRO A 825 30.70 -6.00 18.68
N THR A 826 29.78 -6.64 17.96
CA THR A 826 29.85 -6.84 16.51
C THR A 826 29.69 -5.51 15.77
N GLY A 827 28.76 -4.64 16.21
CA GLY A 827 28.61 -3.29 15.66
C GLY A 827 29.89 -2.45 15.79
N LYS A 828 30.53 -2.48 16.97
CA LYS A 828 31.82 -1.80 17.21
C LYS A 828 32.94 -2.37 16.34
N LYS A 829 32.99 -3.68 16.11
CA LYS A 829 33.96 -4.29 15.19
C LYS A 829 33.71 -3.93 13.72
N ILE A 830 32.46 -3.94 13.27
CA ILE A 830 32.09 -3.52 11.90
C ILE A 830 32.42 -2.04 11.68
N MET A 831 32.23 -1.17 12.68
CA MET A 831 32.62 0.24 12.61
C MET A 831 34.14 0.42 12.43
N GLN A 832 34.97 -0.38 13.12
CA GLN A 832 36.42 -0.40 12.91
C GLN A 832 36.79 -0.83 11.48
N ASP A 833 36.17 -1.89 10.98
CA ASP A 833 36.43 -2.41 9.62
C ASP A 833 35.91 -1.46 8.52
N CYS A 834 34.85 -0.69 8.81
CA CYS A 834 34.37 0.45 8.00
C CYS A 834 35.28 1.69 8.02
N ALA A 835 36.35 1.70 8.83
CA ALA A 835 37.40 2.72 8.80
C ALA A 835 38.74 2.17 8.27
N ALA A 836 38.99 0.86 8.40
CA ALA A 836 40.30 0.23 8.19
C ALA A 836 40.82 0.18 6.74
N ARG A 837 39.96 0.35 5.71
CA ARG A 837 40.35 0.31 4.29
C ARG A 837 39.82 1.47 3.46
N ASN A 838 38.51 1.71 3.54
CA ASN A 838 37.85 2.90 3.00
C ASN A 838 37.11 3.54 4.17
N VAL A 839 37.00 4.86 4.23
CA VAL A 839 36.07 5.53 5.17
C VAL A 839 34.65 5.33 4.64
N LYS A 840 33.93 4.32 5.14
CA LYS A 840 32.56 3.98 4.72
C LYS A 840 31.54 4.56 5.71
N PRO A 841 30.54 5.35 5.25
CA PRO A 841 29.34 5.61 6.03
C PRO A 841 28.69 4.31 6.50
N ILE A 842 28.24 4.30 7.76
CA ILE A 842 27.62 3.14 8.41
C ILE A 842 26.31 3.56 9.09
N THR A 843 25.31 2.68 9.07
CA THR A 843 24.16 2.71 10.00
C THR A 843 24.32 1.52 10.95
N LEU A 844 24.15 1.75 12.25
CA LEU A 844 24.24 0.74 13.30
C LEU A 844 22.92 0.73 14.08
N GLU A 845 22.19 -0.38 14.00
CA GLU A 845 21.01 -0.66 14.83
C GLU A 845 21.36 -1.77 15.82
N LEU A 846 21.55 -1.42 17.08
CA LEU A 846 22.12 -2.31 18.09
C LEU A 846 21.17 -2.50 19.28
N GLY A 847 21.47 -3.51 20.09
CA GLY A 847 20.64 -3.97 21.21
C GLY A 847 20.24 -2.92 22.24
N GLY A 848 19.23 -3.26 23.04
CA GLY A 848 18.58 -2.37 24.00
C GLY A 848 18.53 -2.90 25.43
N LYS A 849 18.39 -1.97 26.39
CA LYS A 849 17.98 -2.29 27.77
C LYS A 849 16.86 -1.35 28.22
N ALA A 850 15.80 -1.34 27.42
CA ALA A 850 14.68 -0.40 27.55
C ALA A 850 13.93 -0.55 28.87
N SER A 851 13.26 0.53 29.27
CA SER A 851 12.33 0.59 30.40
C SER A 851 10.91 0.93 29.95
N LEU A 852 9.93 0.39 30.68
CA LEU A 852 8.52 0.76 30.60
C LEU A 852 8.09 1.29 31.96
N ILE A 853 7.65 2.54 32.05
CA ILE A 853 7.29 3.19 33.31
C ILE A 853 5.77 3.21 33.48
N ILE A 854 5.26 2.60 34.55
CA ILE A 854 3.82 2.51 34.83
C ILE A 854 3.53 3.35 36.06
N PHE A 855 2.99 4.56 35.83
CA PHE A 855 2.67 5.53 36.88
C PHE A 855 1.38 5.18 37.65
N GLU A 856 1.19 5.79 38.81
CA GLU A 856 0.08 5.54 39.73
C GLU A 856 -1.32 5.81 39.16
N ASP A 857 -1.39 6.62 38.11
CA ASP A 857 -2.61 6.99 37.39
C ASP A 857 -2.87 6.16 36.13
N ALA A 858 -1.93 5.28 35.76
CA ALA A 858 -2.03 4.41 34.59
C ALA A 858 -3.31 3.55 34.59
N ASP A 859 -3.78 3.19 33.40
CA ASP A 859 -4.75 2.12 33.28
C ASP A 859 -4.05 0.75 33.45
N VAL A 860 -4.40 0.01 34.49
CA VAL A 860 -3.70 -1.24 34.84
C VAL A 860 -3.86 -2.31 33.76
N GLU A 861 -5.03 -2.42 33.11
CA GLU A 861 -5.24 -3.42 32.07
C GLU A 861 -4.41 -3.12 30.82
N SER A 862 -4.42 -1.86 30.39
CA SER A 862 -3.65 -1.37 29.25
C SER A 862 -2.14 -1.43 29.51
N ALA A 863 -1.70 -1.09 30.73
CA ALA A 863 -0.30 -1.20 31.14
C ALA A 863 0.18 -2.66 31.23
N VAL A 864 -0.67 -3.60 31.67
CA VAL A 864 -0.37 -5.04 31.63
C VAL A 864 -0.25 -5.53 30.18
N ALA A 865 -1.18 -5.13 29.29
CA ALA A 865 -1.12 -5.49 27.88
C ALA A 865 0.17 -4.94 27.23
N GLY A 866 0.48 -3.66 27.43
CA GLY A 866 1.72 -3.02 26.98
C GLY A 866 2.97 -3.71 27.53
N ALA A 867 3.00 -4.08 28.80
CA ALA A 867 4.13 -4.81 29.40
C ALA A 867 4.33 -6.21 28.79
N MET A 868 3.25 -6.92 28.44
CA MET A 868 3.33 -8.20 27.72
C MET A 868 3.83 -8.02 26.28
N MET A 869 3.29 -7.04 25.55
CA MET A 869 3.75 -6.68 24.20
C MET A 869 5.24 -6.29 24.19
N ALA A 870 5.68 -5.56 25.21
CA ALA A 870 7.05 -5.09 25.38
C ALA A 870 8.06 -6.17 25.84
N ASN A 871 7.64 -7.42 26.02
CA ASN A 871 8.50 -8.48 26.58
C ASN A 871 8.35 -9.86 25.93
N PHE A 872 7.18 -10.22 25.38
CA PHE A 872 6.88 -11.61 25.02
C PHE A 872 6.65 -11.88 23.52
N TYR A 873 6.45 -10.85 22.68
CA TYR A 873 6.42 -11.00 21.21
C TYR A 873 7.72 -11.63 20.68
N SER A 874 7.62 -12.50 19.67
CA SER A 874 8.74 -13.25 19.07
C SER A 874 9.66 -13.90 20.12
N GLN A 875 9.05 -14.51 21.14
CA GLN A 875 9.72 -15.14 22.29
C GLN A 875 10.63 -14.17 23.06
N GLY A 876 10.28 -12.88 23.07
CA GLY A 876 11.02 -11.80 23.70
C GLY A 876 12.33 -11.40 22.99
N GLN A 877 12.57 -11.96 21.80
CA GLN A 877 13.78 -11.75 21.00
C GLN A 877 13.69 -10.43 20.20
N VAL A 878 13.34 -9.31 20.85
CA VAL A 878 13.11 -8.00 20.19
C VAL A 878 14.00 -6.94 20.83
N CYS A 879 14.72 -6.16 20.02
CA CYS A 879 15.71 -5.17 20.48
C CYS A 879 15.09 -4.01 21.27
N THR A 880 13.84 -3.65 20.98
CA THR A 880 13.09 -2.60 21.68
C THR A 880 12.56 -3.03 23.04
N ASN A 881 12.55 -4.33 23.39
CA ASN A 881 11.79 -4.83 24.54
C ASN A 881 12.17 -4.20 25.88
N ALA A 882 11.15 -3.68 26.58
CA ALA A 882 11.26 -3.08 27.90
C ALA A 882 11.37 -4.15 28.99
N SER A 883 12.52 -4.85 29.02
CA SER A 883 12.81 -5.83 30.06
C SER A 883 12.85 -5.23 31.47
N LYS A 884 13.11 -3.93 31.64
CA LYS A 884 12.97 -3.20 32.92
C LYS A 884 11.56 -2.58 33.04
N VAL A 885 10.55 -3.33 33.50
CA VAL A 885 9.21 -2.80 33.77
C VAL A 885 9.19 -2.15 35.15
N LEU A 886 9.13 -0.82 35.17
CA LEU A 886 9.10 -0.01 36.37
C LEU A 886 7.64 0.24 36.75
N VAL A 887 7.23 -0.08 37.97
CA VAL A 887 5.84 0.02 38.41
C VAL A 887 5.76 0.91 39.65
N HIS A 888 4.87 1.91 39.64
CA HIS A 888 4.69 2.73 40.83
C HIS A 888 4.14 1.87 41.98
N ARG A 889 4.70 2.00 43.18
CA ARG A 889 4.45 1.09 44.32
C ARG A 889 2.97 0.91 44.67
N SER A 890 2.14 1.93 44.46
CA SER A 890 0.68 1.86 44.68
C SER A 890 -0.09 0.91 43.76
N LEU A 891 0.50 0.50 42.62
CA LEU A 891 -0.11 -0.41 41.65
C LEU A 891 0.53 -1.81 41.64
N GLU A 892 1.66 -2.02 42.34
CA GLU A 892 2.50 -3.22 42.21
C GLU A 892 1.70 -4.52 42.39
N ASP A 893 0.96 -4.69 43.49
CA ASP A 893 0.21 -5.93 43.78
C ASP A 893 -0.84 -6.26 42.70
N ASN A 894 -1.63 -5.26 42.28
CA ASN A 894 -2.69 -5.42 41.27
C ASN A 894 -2.10 -5.73 39.88
N PHE A 895 -1.04 -5.01 39.51
CA PHE A 895 -0.32 -5.20 38.26
C PHE A 895 0.34 -6.58 38.19
N VAL A 896 1.09 -6.97 39.23
CA VAL A 896 1.77 -8.27 39.34
C VAL A 896 0.75 -9.42 39.30
N ALA A 897 -0.39 -9.28 39.99
CA ALA A 897 -1.43 -10.30 39.99
C ALA A 897 -2.01 -10.54 38.58
N SER A 898 -2.42 -9.47 37.89
CA SER A 898 -3.03 -9.54 36.55
C SER A 898 -2.02 -9.98 35.48
N LEU A 899 -0.81 -9.42 35.49
CA LEU A 899 0.27 -9.78 34.55
C LEU A 899 0.64 -11.27 34.69
N ARG A 900 0.77 -11.79 35.92
CA ARG A 900 1.03 -13.21 36.18
C ARG A 900 -0.08 -14.11 35.65
N GLU A 901 -1.34 -13.70 35.77
CA GLU A 901 -2.49 -14.45 35.25
C GLU A 901 -2.48 -14.49 33.71
N LYS A 902 -2.46 -13.33 33.05
CA LYS A 902 -2.46 -13.24 31.59
C LYS A 902 -1.24 -13.92 30.96
N THR A 903 -0.08 -13.85 31.60
CA THR A 903 1.15 -14.56 31.15
C THR A 903 1.01 -16.08 31.27
N LYS A 904 0.40 -16.59 32.34
CA LYS A 904 0.12 -18.04 32.48
C LYS A 904 -0.93 -18.56 31.49
N ALA A 905 -1.77 -17.68 30.94
CA ALA A 905 -2.77 -18.03 29.92
C ALA A 905 -2.20 -18.07 28.48
N MET A 906 -0.94 -17.67 28.25
CA MET A 906 -0.35 -17.67 26.90
C MET A 906 -0.12 -19.11 26.39
N LYS A 907 -0.69 -19.46 25.23
CA LYS A 907 -0.45 -20.77 24.59
C LYS A 907 0.96 -20.83 23.99
N ILE A 908 1.82 -21.64 24.60
CA ILE A 908 3.11 -22.08 24.06
C ILE A 908 2.86 -23.32 23.19
N GLY A 909 3.48 -23.43 22.01
CA GLY A 909 3.25 -24.58 21.12
C GLY A 909 3.88 -24.44 19.73
N ASP A 910 3.41 -25.26 18.79
CA ASP A 910 3.81 -25.17 17.38
C ASP A 910 3.57 -23.74 16.84
N PRO A 911 4.59 -23.01 16.34
CA PRO A 911 4.42 -21.67 15.79
C PRO A 911 3.52 -21.60 14.55
N LEU A 912 3.30 -22.69 13.82
CA LEU A 912 2.40 -22.75 12.65
C LEU A 912 0.92 -22.88 13.04
N GLU A 913 0.61 -23.14 14.32
CA GLU A 913 -0.77 -23.19 14.83
C GLU A 913 -1.30 -21.78 15.14
N GLU A 914 -2.44 -21.40 14.54
CA GLU A 914 -3.09 -20.08 14.69
C GLU A 914 -3.42 -19.68 16.14
N THR A 915 -3.46 -20.66 17.04
CA THR A 915 -3.75 -20.47 18.47
C THR A 915 -2.50 -20.24 19.32
N THR A 916 -1.30 -20.49 18.80
CA THR A 916 -0.03 -20.29 19.50
C THR A 916 0.30 -18.81 19.68
N ARG A 917 0.82 -18.43 20.84
CA ARG A 917 1.23 -17.06 21.19
C ARG A 917 2.67 -16.97 21.70
N VAL A 918 3.36 -18.11 21.84
CA VAL A 918 4.80 -18.21 22.11
C VAL A 918 5.33 -19.40 21.33
N GLY A 919 6.21 -19.15 20.38
CA GLY A 919 6.86 -20.19 19.56
C GLY A 919 8.20 -20.67 20.17
N ALA A 920 9.11 -21.10 19.30
CA ALA A 920 10.45 -21.55 19.68
C ALA A 920 11.47 -20.40 19.65
N HIS A 921 12.47 -20.43 20.53
CA HIS A 921 13.64 -19.55 20.44
C HIS A 921 14.48 -19.94 19.22
N ILE A 922 15.23 -19.01 18.63
CA ILE A 922 15.95 -19.22 17.35
C ILE A 922 16.91 -20.42 17.36
N SER A 923 17.52 -20.74 18.50
CA SER A 923 18.47 -21.84 18.63
C SER A 923 18.49 -22.39 20.05
N ARG A 924 19.00 -23.62 20.19
CA ARG A 924 19.19 -24.28 21.48
C ARG A 924 20.12 -23.47 22.38
N GLU A 925 21.22 -22.99 21.81
CA GLU A 925 22.25 -22.20 22.49
C GLU A 925 21.69 -20.87 23.00
N HIS A 926 20.79 -20.23 22.24
CA HIS A 926 20.15 -18.99 22.67
C HIS A 926 19.09 -19.26 23.76
N MET A 927 18.28 -20.31 23.63
CA MET A 927 17.35 -20.74 24.68
C MET A 927 18.08 -21.05 26.00
N GLU A 928 19.21 -21.75 25.94
CA GLU A 928 20.05 -22.10 27.09
C GLU A 928 20.73 -20.86 27.69
N LYS A 929 21.17 -19.89 26.88
CA LYS A 929 21.62 -18.56 27.34
C LYS A 929 20.51 -17.82 28.11
N VAL A 930 19.30 -17.74 27.56
CA VAL A 930 18.15 -17.07 28.21
C VAL A 930 17.81 -17.76 29.53
N LYS A 931 17.77 -19.11 29.55
CA LYS A 931 17.58 -19.89 30.78
C LYS A 931 18.67 -19.63 31.83
N LYS A 932 19.94 -19.52 31.42
CA LYS A 932 21.05 -19.24 32.34
C LYS A 932 20.85 -17.91 33.07
N TYR A 933 20.47 -16.83 32.38
CA TYR A 933 20.18 -15.55 33.05
C TYR A 933 19.07 -15.66 34.11
N ILE A 934 18.05 -16.48 33.87
CA ILE A 934 16.95 -16.71 34.83
C ILE A 934 17.48 -17.43 36.07
N ASP A 935 18.28 -18.51 35.89
CA ASP A 935 18.84 -19.28 37.00
C ASP A 935 19.92 -18.50 37.78
N ASP A 936 20.75 -17.70 37.11
CA ASP A 936 21.72 -16.80 37.75
C ASP A 936 21.02 -15.70 38.56
N ALA A 937 19.97 -15.08 38.01
CA ALA A 937 19.17 -14.08 38.73
C ALA A 937 18.51 -14.68 39.99
N LYS A 938 17.97 -15.91 39.89
CA LYS A 938 17.45 -16.66 41.04
C LYS A 938 18.52 -16.90 42.10
N ALA A 939 19.75 -17.25 41.69
CA ALA A 939 20.88 -17.42 42.62
C ALA A 939 21.30 -16.09 43.29
N ALA A 940 21.20 -14.96 42.60
CA ALA A 940 21.41 -13.61 43.14
C ALA A 940 20.25 -13.11 44.05
N GLY A 941 19.17 -13.89 44.18
CA GLY A 941 18.03 -13.63 45.05
C GLY A 941 16.83 -12.97 44.37
N ALA A 942 16.76 -12.94 43.03
CA ALA A 942 15.54 -12.56 42.32
C ALA A 942 14.42 -13.59 42.57
N ARG A 943 13.18 -13.11 42.68
CA ARG A 943 11.99 -13.93 42.91
C ARG A 943 11.31 -14.25 41.58
N VAL A 944 11.12 -15.54 41.29
CA VAL A 944 10.26 -15.96 40.17
C VAL A 944 8.79 -15.76 40.55
N ILE A 945 8.04 -15.07 39.68
CA ILE A 945 6.59 -14.90 39.78
C ILE A 945 5.86 -15.96 38.94
N CYS A 946 6.38 -16.27 37.75
CA CYS A 946 6.04 -17.44 36.93
C CYS A 946 7.10 -17.70 35.84
N GLY A 947 7.08 -18.91 35.27
CA GLY A 947 7.81 -19.29 34.05
C GLY A 947 9.34 -19.34 34.16
N GLY A 948 10.01 -19.37 33.00
CA GLY A 948 11.46 -19.63 32.91
C GLY A 948 11.84 -21.11 32.90
N GLU A 949 10.85 -21.98 32.66
CA GLU A 949 10.98 -23.43 32.61
C GLU A 949 10.93 -23.91 31.14
N PRO A 950 11.80 -24.85 30.71
CA PRO A 950 11.71 -25.47 29.39
C PRO A 950 10.39 -26.22 29.21
N ILE A 951 9.81 -26.17 28.02
CA ILE A 951 8.51 -26.77 27.70
C ILE A 951 8.70 -27.88 26.66
N GLN A 952 7.99 -29.00 26.84
CA GLN A 952 7.85 -30.02 25.81
C GLN A 952 6.56 -29.77 25.03
N VAL A 953 6.66 -29.81 23.71
CA VAL A 953 5.51 -29.69 22.78
C VAL A 953 5.37 -31.03 22.07
N ASN A 954 4.18 -31.64 22.15
CA ASN A 954 3.94 -33.00 21.65
C ASN A 954 4.23 -33.09 20.13
N GLY A 955 5.04 -34.08 19.73
CA GLY A 955 5.52 -34.26 18.35
C GLY A 955 6.65 -33.32 17.93
N LEU A 956 7.10 -32.44 18.83
CA LEU A 956 8.12 -31.39 18.61
C LEU A 956 9.10 -31.32 19.80
N GLU A 957 9.32 -32.44 20.50
CA GLU A 957 10.05 -32.52 21.77
C GLU A 957 11.53 -32.11 21.68
N ALA A 958 12.10 -32.03 20.47
CA ALA A 958 13.46 -31.56 20.21
C ALA A 958 13.55 -30.05 19.90
N GLY A 959 12.42 -29.34 19.77
CA GLY A 959 12.36 -27.89 19.55
C GLY A 959 12.79 -27.03 20.74
N PHE A 960 12.91 -25.72 20.53
CA PHE A 960 13.59 -24.81 21.47
C PHE A 960 12.61 -23.96 22.29
N TYR A 961 11.79 -24.61 23.11
CA TYR A 961 10.70 -23.96 23.87
C TYR A 961 11.05 -23.65 25.33
N LEU A 962 10.81 -22.40 25.73
CA LEU A 962 10.97 -21.89 27.10
C LEU A 962 9.75 -21.04 27.46
N SER A 963 9.21 -21.22 28.66
CA SER A 963 8.03 -20.45 29.12
C SER A 963 8.38 -19.00 29.50
N PRO A 964 7.54 -18.01 29.13
CA PRO A 964 7.76 -16.60 29.49
C PRO A 964 7.93 -16.40 30.99
N CYS A 965 9.01 -15.76 31.39
CA CYS A 965 9.41 -15.60 32.77
C CYS A 965 9.12 -14.18 33.29
N ILE A 966 8.65 -14.10 34.53
CA ILE A 966 8.53 -12.84 35.29
C ILE A 966 9.38 -12.96 36.55
N LEU A 967 10.30 -12.00 36.73
CA LEU A 967 11.17 -11.88 37.90
C LEU A 967 10.90 -10.57 38.65
N SER A 968 10.91 -10.61 39.98
CA SER A 968 10.90 -9.42 40.85
C SER A 968 12.02 -9.52 41.92
N ASN A 969 12.07 -8.56 42.86
CA ASN A 969 13.20 -8.40 43.81
C ASN A 969 14.55 -8.18 43.08
N ILE A 970 14.51 -7.39 42.00
CA ILE A 970 15.65 -7.11 41.12
C ILE A 970 16.52 -6.01 41.72
N LYS A 971 17.84 -6.19 41.65
CA LYS A 971 18.84 -5.28 42.20
C LYS A 971 19.79 -4.79 41.11
N LYS A 972 20.39 -3.61 41.29
CA LYS A 972 21.27 -2.95 40.30
C LYS A 972 22.61 -3.67 40.04
N ASP A 973 22.96 -4.63 40.89
CA ASP A 973 24.16 -5.48 40.81
C ASP A 973 23.91 -6.83 40.13
N MET A 974 22.66 -7.19 39.83
CA MET A 974 22.33 -8.39 39.04
C MET A 974 22.60 -8.16 37.55
N ASP A 975 23.21 -9.14 36.87
CA ASP A 975 23.49 -9.05 35.43
C ASP A 975 22.22 -8.79 34.60
N VAL A 976 21.09 -9.42 34.99
CA VAL A 976 19.78 -9.20 34.34
C VAL A 976 19.30 -7.75 34.40
N TYR A 977 19.72 -6.93 35.37
CA TYR A 977 19.38 -5.49 35.39
C TYR A 977 20.10 -4.71 34.28
N ARG A 978 21.32 -5.13 33.92
CA ARG A 978 22.23 -4.40 33.02
C ARG A 978 22.24 -4.95 31.59
N GLU A 979 22.18 -6.27 31.44
CA GLU A 979 22.45 -6.94 30.17
C GLU A 979 21.17 -7.24 29.35
N GLU A 980 21.36 -7.28 28.03
CA GLU A 980 20.32 -7.68 27.07
C GLU A 980 20.18 -9.21 27.05
N ILE A 981 19.16 -9.71 27.74
CA ILE A 981 18.81 -11.14 27.81
C ILE A 981 18.34 -11.66 26.44
N PHE A 982 17.57 -10.83 25.72
CA PHE A 982 17.03 -11.08 24.38
C PHE A 982 16.12 -12.34 24.28
N GLY A 983 15.28 -12.55 25.29
CA GLY A 983 14.22 -13.58 25.31
C GLY A 983 13.12 -13.18 26.30
N SER A 984 12.04 -13.97 26.39
CA SER A 984 10.84 -13.68 27.20
C SER A 984 11.10 -13.64 28.72
N VAL A 985 11.76 -12.59 29.22
CA VAL A 985 12.10 -12.38 30.63
C VAL A 985 11.82 -10.94 31.04
N LEU A 986 10.73 -10.74 31.77
CA LEU A 986 10.25 -9.45 32.25
C LEU A 986 10.71 -9.21 33.70
N LEU A 987 11.32 -8.06 33.97
CA LEU A 987 11.85 -7.67 35.28
C LEU A 987 10.95 -6.59 35.90
N ILE A 988 10.36 -6.87 37.06
CA ILE A 988 9.51 -5.94 37.80
C ILE A 988 10.35 -5.21 38.85
N ILE A 989 10.30 -3.88 38.80
CA ILE A 989 11.08 -2.97 39.65
C ILE A 989 10.14 -1.90 40.20
N PRO A 990 9.85 -1.85 41.51
CA PRO A 990 9.01 -0.80 42.07
C PRO A 990 9.72 0.55 42.14
N PHE A 991 8.96 1.64 42.03
CA PHE A 991 9.42 3.03 42.25
C PHE A 991 8.38 3.87 43.01
N ASP A 992 8.83 4.98 43.61
CA ASP A 992 7.99 5.91 44.39
C ASP A 992 7.94 7.34 43.80
N THR A 993 8.81 7.72 42.85
CA THR A 993 8.81 9.07 42.22
C THR A 993 9.13 9.07 40.73
N GLU A 994 8.70 10.12 40.02
CA GLU A 994 9.03 10.36 38.59
C GLU A 994 10.55 10.46 38.37
N GLU A 995 11.25 11.21 39.22
CA GLU A 995 12.71 11.34 39.22
C GLU A 995 13.43 10.00 39.36
N GLU A 996 12.95 9.13 40.25
CA GLU A 996 13.49 7.78 40.42
C GLU A 996 13.23 6.90 39.19
N ALA A 997 12.02 6.91 38.65
CA ALA A 997 11.67 6.12 37.46
C ALA A 997 12.52 6.52 36.24
N ILE A 998 12.68 7.81 35.98
CA ILE A 998 13.55 8.34 34.93
C ILE A 998 15.02 7.97 35.21
N GLY A 999 15.45 8.09 36.47
CA GLY A 999 16.80 7.71 36.90
C GLY A 999 17.11 6.23 36.68
N ILE A 1000 16.15 5.33 36.94
CA ILE A 1000 16.27 3.89 36.71
C ILE A 1000 16.16 3.54 35.22
N ALA A 1001 15.33 4.25 34.44
CA ALA A 1001 15.19 4.05 33.01
C ALA A 1001 16.52 4.37 32.28
N ASN A 1002 17.06 5.56 32.54
CA ASN A 1002 18.32 6.06 31.97
C ASN A 1002 19.59 5.42 32.57
N ASP A 1003 19.47 4.51 33.55
CA ASP A 1003 20.58 3.72 34.11
C ASP A 1003 21.00 2.60 33.14
N THR A 1004 21.67 2.99 32.05
CA THR A 1004 22.25 2.12 31.02
C THR A 1004 23.10 2.96 30.03
N THR A 1005 23.99 2.31 29.25
CA THR A 1005 24.68 2.94 28.10
C THR A 1005 23.90 2.81 26.78
N LEU A 1006 22.82 2.02 26.78
CA LEU A 1006 21.96 1.74 25.64
C LEU A 1006 20.79 2.74 25.57
N GLY A 1007 20.27 2.99 24.37
CA GLY A 1007 19.28 4.05 24.12
C GLY A 1007 18.40 3.77 22.91
N LEU A 1008 18.01 2.51 22.67
CA LEU A 1008 17.14 2.19 21.53
C LEU A 1008 15.69 2.61 21.78
N ALA A 1009 15.10 2.17 22.89
CA ALA A 1009 13.68 2.40 23.19
C ALA A 1009 13.44 2.68 24.67
N ALA A 1010 12.33 3.34 24.96
CA ALA A 1010 11.72 3.47 26.28
C ALA A 1010 10.21 3.65 26.12
N GLY A 1011 9.45 3.60 27.22
CA GLY A 1011 8.04 3.97 27.17
C GLY A 1011 7.42 4.17 28.55
N LEU A 1012 6.16 4.63 28.55
CA LEU A 1012 5.43 4.94 29.76
C LEU A 1012 3.91 4.82 29.60
N PHE A 1013 3.22 4.49 30.69
CA PHE A 1013 1.77 4.53 30.85
C PHE A 1013 1.38 5.53 31.94
N THR A 1014 0.50 6.47 31.60
CA THR A 1014 -0.02 7.55 32.47
C THR A 1014 -1.21 8.24 31.79
N LYS A 1015 -2.12 8.82 32.58
CA LYS A 1015 -3.26 9.62 32.12
C LYS A 1015 -2.96 11.13 32.18
N ASP A 1016 -1.99 11.56 32.98
CA ASP A 1016 -1.43 12.92 32.94
C ASP A 1016 -0.62 13.15 31.65
N LEU A 1017 -1.19 13.94 30.72
CA LEU A 1017 -0.57 14.36 29.47
C LEU A 1017 0.69 15.23 29.68
N ALA A 1018 0.72 16.06 30.71
CA ALA A 1018 1.86 16.92 31.01
C ALA A 1018 3.04 16.10 31.58
N ARG A 1019 2.75 15.06 32.38
CA ARG A 1019 3.73 14.02 32.73
C ARG A 1019 4.17 13.24 31.49
N ALA A 1020 3.25 12.82 30.63
CA ALA A 1020 3.57 12.01 29.45
C ALA A 1020 4.66 12.67 28.57
N HIS A 1021 4.49 13.94 28.22
CA HIS A 1021 5.49 14.69 27.46
C HIS A 1021 6.77 14.96 28.27
N ARG A 1022 6.65 15.45 29.52
CA ARG A 1022 7.82 15.77 30.37
C ARG A 1022 8.72 14.56 30.63
N VAL A 1023 8.14 13.38 30.80
CA VAL A 1023 8.90 12.13 30.99
C VAL A 1023 9.51 11.68 29.66
N ALA A 1024 8.77 11.76 28.55
CA ALA A 1024 9.29 11.42 27.22
C ALA A 1024 10.52 12.26 26.83
N ASP A 1025 10.46 13.59 27.05
CA ASP A 1025 11.58 14.52 26.81
C ASP A 1025 12.82 14.23 27.67
N ARG A 1026 12.67 13.50 28.78
CA ARG A 1026 13.73 13.15 29.75
C ARG A 1026 14.29 11.73 29.56
N LEU A 1027 13.74 10.93 28.65
CA LEU A 1027 14.20 9.56 28.39
C LEU A 1027 15.27 9.52 27.30
N HIS A 1028 16.42 8.90 27.59
CA HIS A 1028 17.57 8.84 26.68
C HIS A 1028 17.44 7.73 25.62
N ALA A 1029 16.32 7.72 24.89
CA ALA A 1029 16.03 6.72 23.87
C ALA A 1029 15.68 7.35 22.51
N GLY A 1030 16.00 6.66 21.41
CA GLY A 1030 15.64 7.08 20.06
C GLY A 1030 14.20 6.78 19.65
N ASN A 1031 13.52 5.88 20.37
CA ASN A 1031 12.08 5.61 20.25
C ASN A 1031 11.46 5.73 21.65
N VAL A 1032 10.35 6.47 21.79
CA VAL A 1032 9.62 6.59 23.08
C VAL A 1032 8.13 6.33 22.86
N TYR A 1033 7.59 5.35 23.58
CA TYR A 1033 6.19 4.94 23.50
C TYR A 1033 5.36 5.49 24.67
N VAL A 1034 4.20 6.10 24.39
CA VAL A 1034 3.28 6.65 25.40
C VAL A 1034 1.94 5.94 25.31
N ASN A 1035 1.52 5.31 26.41
CA ASN A 1035 0.30 4.48 26.51
C ASN A 1035 0.19 3.35 25.47
N THR A 1036 1.33 2.89 24.95
CA THR A 1036 1.49 1.80 23.97
C THR A 1036 2.89 1.19 24.10
N TYR A 1037 3.21 0.14 23.34
CA TYR A 1037 4.58 -0.33 23.16
C TYR A 1037 4.78 -1.16 21.88
N ASN A 1038 6.01 -1.18 21.35
CA ASN A 1038 6.40 -1.95 20.16
C ASN A 1038 5.62 -1.62 18.87
N ASP A 1039 4.96 -0.45 18.80
CA ASP A 1039 4.50 0.12 17.53
C ASP A 1039 5.71 0.37 16.61
N VAL A 1040 5.58 -0.05 15.35
CA VAL A 1040 6.59 0.24 14.32
C VAL A 1040 5.91 0.62 13.02
N SER A 1041 6.36 1.72 12.42
CA SER A 1041 5.77 2.29 11.22
C SER A 1041 6.87 2.70 10.24
N PRO A 1042 6.74 2.41 8.93
CA PRO A 1042 7.72 2.88 7.94
C PRO A 1042 7.72 4.40 7.80
N PHE A 1043 6.68 5.11 8.27
CA PHE A 1043 6.60 6.57 8.24
C PHE A 1043 7.49 7.26 9.29
N VAL A 1044 7.83 6.57 10.39
CA VAL A 1044 8.55 7.13 11.54
C VAL A 1044 10.00 6.65 11.55
N PRO A 1045 11.01 7.54 11.65
CA PRO A 1045 12.41 7.13 11.78
C PRO A 1045 12.64 6.27 13.02
N PHE A 1046 13.24 5.10 12.84
CA PHE A 1046 13.59 4.16 13.89
C PHE A 1046 15.11 4.13 14.09
N GLY A 1047 15.59 4.24 15.33
CA GLY A 1047 16.95 3.82 15.65
C GLY A 1047 17.56 4.32 16.94
N GLY A 1048 18.76 3.82 17.27
CA GLY A 1048 19.38 3.97 18.58
C GLY A 1048 19.96 5.35 18.96
N TYR A 1049 20.15 5.54 20.27
CA TYR A 1049 21.06 6.50 20.91
C TYR A 1049 22.19 5.73 21.63
N GLY A 1050 23.33 6.37 21.88
CA GLY A 1050 24.41 5.81 22.69
C GLY A 1050 25.01 4.53 22.11
N ASP A 1051 25.25 3.51 22.95
CA ASP A 1051 25.77 2.21 22.50
C ASP A 1051 24.73 1.39 21.71
N SER A 1052 23.46 1.80 21.66
CA SER A 1052 22.46 1.21 20.74
C SER A 1052 22.64 1.64 19.27
N GLY A 1053 23.62 2.49 18.97
CA GLY A 1053 24.04 2.79 17.60
C GLY A 1053 23.62 4.17 17.08
N PHE A 1054 23.66 4.33 15.75
CA PHE A 1054 23.44 5.63 15.09
C PHE A 1054 23.08 5.50 13.60
N GLY A 1055 22.51 6.58 13.07
CA GLY A 1055 21.73 6.57 11.84
C GLY A 1055 20.29 6.11 12.11
N ARG A 1056 19.44 6.07 11.09
CA ARG A 1056 18.06 5.59 11.19
C ARG A 1056 17.72 4.65 10.04
N GLU A 1057 16.92 3.64 10.33
CA GLU A 1057 16.06 3.00 9.33
C GLU A 1057 14.66 3.64 9.42
N ASN A 1058 13.76 3.35 8.47
CA ASN A 1058 12.42 3.95 8.38
C ASN A 1058 12.38 5.50 8.22
N GLY A 1059 11.21 6.03 7.88
CA GLY A 1059 10.97 7.44 7.59
C GLY A 1059 11.79 8.01 6.43
N ILE A 1060 11.78 9.34 6.29
CA ILE A 1060 12.61 10.06 5.31
C ILE A 1060 14.10 10.03 5.72
N ALA A 1061 14.40 9.93 7.01
CA ALA A 1061 15.76 9.91 7.54
C ALA A 1061 16.63 8.77 6.94
N ALA A 1062 16.05 7.59 6.74
CA ALA A 1062 16.76 6.48 6.08
C ALA A 1062 17.24 6.84 4.66
N LEU A 1063 16.45 7.58 3.88
CA LEU A 1063 16.83 8.01 2.51
C LEU A 1063 18.06 8.94 2.52
N GLU A 1064 18.26 9.70 3.60
CA GLU A 1064 19.48 10.49 3.78
C GLU A 1064 20.70 9.61 4.00
N HIS A 1065 20.55 8.49 4.71
CA HIS A 1065 21.61 7.53 4.91
C HIS A 1065 21.91 6.65 3.69
N TYR A 1066 21.02 6.58 2.69
CA TYR A 1066 21.23 5.85 1.43
C TYR A 1066 21.47 6.77 0.20
N SER A 1067 21.62 8.08 0.42
CA SER A 1067 21.97 9.06 -0.62
C SER A 1067 23.17 9.93 -0.21
N GLN A 1068 23.71 10.71 -1.16
CA GLN A 1068 24.74 11.72 -0.94
C GLN A 1068 24.41 13.01 -1.68
N ILE A 1069 24.82 14.15 -1.11
CA ILE A 1069 24.60 15.47 -1.68
C ILE A 1069 25.79 15.86 -2.55
N LYS A 1070 25.53 16.14 -3.83
CA LYS A 1070 26.47 16.79 -4.76
C LYS A 1070 26.06 18.26 -4.93
N SER A 1071 26.91 19.18 -4.51
CA SER A 1071 26.76 20.62 -4.80
C SER A 1071 27.38 20.96 -6.15
N VAL A 1072 26.64 21.64 -7.01
CA VAL A 1072 27.10 22.15 -8.31
C VAL A 1072 27.01 23.66 -8.29
N PHE A 1073 28.14 24.33 -8.51
CA PHE A 1073 28.22 25.79 -8.59
C PHE A 1073 28.17 26.22 -10.05
N VAL A 1074 27.34 27.21 -10.37
CA VAL A 1074 27.13 27.76 -11.71
C VAL A 1074 27.34 29.26 -11.67
N SER A 1075 28.06 29.78 -12.66
CA SER A 1075 27.97 31.20 -13.02
C SER A 1075 27.43 31.30 -14.45
N ILE A 1076 26.51 32.25 -14.64
CA ILE A 1076 25.94 32.61 -15.94
C ILE A 1076 26.58 33.88 -16.51
N ALA A 1077 27.58 34.44 -15.82
CA ALA A 1077 28.35 35.58 -16.27
C ALA A 1077 29.03 35.26 -17.62
N SER A 1078 28.92 36.19 -18.58
CA SER A 1078 29.47 35.98 -19.94
C SER A 1078 30.99 35.73 -19.98
N LYS A 1079 31.71 36.11 -18.91
CA LYS A 1079 33.13 35.85 -18.70
C LYS A 1079 33.39 35.64 -17.21
N LEU A 1080 34.21 34.65 -16.86
CA LEU A 1080 34.84 34.59 -15.54
C LEU A 1080 35.97 35.62 -15.51
N GLU A 1081 35.93 36.57 -14.56
CA GLU A 1081 37.04 37.50 -14.37
C GLU A 1081 38.32 36.76 -13.98
N ASN A 1082 39.46 37.20 -14.52
CA ASN A 1082 40.76 36.64 -14.16
C ASN A 1082 41.29 37.39 -12.92
N PRO A 1083 41.30 36.77 -11.72
CA PRO A 1083 41.68 37.45 -10.48
C PRO A 1083 43.15 37.90 -10.46
N PHE A 1084 43.98 37.37 -11.36
CA PHE A 1084 45.40 37.70 -11.48
C PHE A 1084 45.66 38.89 -12.43
N LYS A 1085 44.67 39.36 -13.21
CA LYS A 1085 44.82 40.57 -14.04
C LYS A 1085 44.58 41.88 -13.26
N THR A 1086 43.70 41.86 -12.26
CA THR A 1086 43.19 43.07 -11.59
C THR A 1086 44.21 43.77 -10.69
N MET A 1087 45.37 43.14 -10.43
CA MET A 1087 46.47 43.74 -9.65
C MET A 1087 47.09 44.96 -10.35
N ILE A 1088 47.07 45.01 -11.68
CA ILE A 1088 47.56 46.17 -12.46
C ILE A 1088 46.61 47.37 -12.33
N THR A 1089 45.29 47.12 -12.29
CA THR A 1089 44.27 48.18 -12.17
C THR A 1089 44.26 48.83 -10.79
N TRP A 1090 44.58 48.09 -9.72
CA TRP A 1090 44.72 48.66 -8.37
C TRP A 1090 45.91 49.64 -8.27
N LEU A 1091 47.04 49.35 -8.93
CA LEU A 1091 48.16 50.29 -9.01
C LEU A 1091 47.82 51.54 -9.84
N ALA A 1092 47.01 51.40 -10.90
CA ALA A 1092 46.54 52.54 -11.68
C ALA A 1092 45.62 53.47 -10.87
N TYR A 1093 44.84 52.95 -9.92
CA TYR A 1093 43.99 53.75 -9.02
C TYR A 1093 44.77 54.42 -7.88
N ALA A 1094 45.93 53.87 -7.49
CA ALA A 1094 46.84 54.52 -6.55
C ALA A 1094 47.65 55.65 -7.23
N GLY A 1095 48.01 55.48 -8.50
CA GLY A 1095 48.77 56.46 -9.29
C GLY A 1095 47.99 57.72 -9.71
N SER A 1096 46.72 57.85 -9.32
CA SER A 1096 45.89 59.05 -9.52
C SER A 1096 45.70 59.88 -8.24
N ILE A 1097 46.50 59.62 -7.19
CA ILE A 1097 46.47 60.33 -5.90
C ILE A 1097 47.88 60.87 -5.56
N SER A 1098 48.60 61.33 -6.60
CA SER A 1098 49.94 61.95 -6.53
C SER A 1098 50.06 63.11 -7.51
#